data_AF-A0A834I3U8-F1
#
_entry.id   AF-A0A834I3U8-F1
#
_cell.length_a   1.000
_cell.length_b   1.000
_cell.length_c   1.000
_cell.angle_alpha   90.00
_cell.angle_beta   90.00
_cell.angle_gamma   90.00
#
_symmetry.space_group_name_H-M   'P 1'
#
loop_
_entity.id
_entity.type
_entity.pdbx_description
1 polymer ?
#
loop_
_entity_poly.entity_id
_entity_poly.type
_entity_poly.pdbx_seq_one_letter_code
_entity_poly.pdbx_strand_id
1 'polypeptide(L)'
;MNNEQDAQWTVYDASQYLPAVLSDPNKGKQSNFFTRTWGDSFVEKTEIEKSPFLPEISYGHFDQYFRKYGRRHKRHQRLNEVKLDESIKPKIKSEVPNCQDKLSVIPKIYLQPEFHLNDPKVFSKVFENNLKSDHDLQDELSHYLDIVEEHIAKQVSQKSGAFFHAMTSHDTIMEQMGVATNEVRTLRSKVQKVDKCLTSDALRLLALARSKNNHMLLVDKLKLMSTVLQTQPTLQLLLSSSDYVAALELISGTQDVLAKELAGVTSLRHLPSQLKEMCKLIDKMLSTEFERYAAADLHRPLDANEGVLEPDRLISLVAGLLKQSHLNFVEVYKQEAVTAAQALLKQLMIEQLADAEDELNELTGSGEVAPSMDSAHWLKVLKLGSEALGKLIYRVKAVHDVIKETADVSAGLVVNTSYNSSRTETFLSENDHSQILSKLKGLLISVCDYCNERLGALISTQSDKNSITAHQVSELSKIVEEFTNMCEEVCGRQSAALKAAFKILAGNYVHKFNIQRKNKLIMLLDAERWQSTEVPTEIQLLVDKLALGDVIKSLPESPTEEDMSTKYLNRAAAALKVGSQDYVTAGTVLILIRLVSEYCVCAYDLQLLGPVIGRNLTELLRTFNSRSCHLVLGAGALRTAGLKTITSTNLALASRSLQLVLWMIPHIRNHFRALCGDNLAGFDSVEKDIGHHIQQLESKILSIMNTLLGDQLNDWDAKPPVPSKQLRNISKHLTKLHEAVSNVLPEEQVSDIYQEVHKNFKTRIREQLLKMNIQNNGGPQHGLVTSETIFYLQTMKMLKVLPEKFVSDNSMDDIWDR
;
A
#
# COMPACT_ATOMS: atom_id res chain seq x y z
N MET A 1 -20.22 -25.84 67.35
CA MET A 1 -20.83 -26.08 68.67
C MET A 1 -21.85 -25.00 68.94
N ASN A 2 -23.14 -25.32 68.81
CA ASN A 2 -24.12 -25.05 69.85
C ASN A 2 -25.38 -25.86 69.51
N ASN A 3 -25.74 -26.68 70.48
CA ASN A 3 -26.89 -27.57 70.48
C ASN A 3 -28.19 -26.78 70.29
N GLU A 4 -28.96 -27.12 69.27
CA GLU A 4 -30.41 -27.13 69.39
C GLU A 4 -30.86 -28.51 68.95
N GLN A 5 -31.37 -29.26 69.92
CA GLN A 5 -31.90 -30.60 69.75
C GLN A 5 -33.04 -30.59 68.73
N ASP A 6 -33.02 -31.58 67.83
CA ASP A 6 -34.10 -31.88 66.90
C ASP A 6 -35.44 -32.02 67.63
N ALA A 7 -36.29 -30.99 67.52
CA ALA A 7 -37.69 -31.09 67.87
C ALA A 7 -38.41 -31.87 66.75
N GLN A 8 -38.89 -33.06 67.09
CA GLN A 8 -39.60 -33.96 66.19
C GLN A 8 -40.94 -33.34 65.78
N TRP A 9 -41.08 -33.01 64.50
CA TRP A 9 -42.26 -32.35 63.92
C TRP A 9 -43.54 -33.15 64.21
N THR A 10 -44.54 -32.49 64.81
CA THR A 10 -45.87 -33.08 65.05
C THR A 10 -46.97 -32.30 64.31
N VAL A 11 -48.09 -32.96 64.02
CA VAL A 11 -49.25 -32.40 63.29
C VAL A 11 -49.86 -31.16 64.00
N TYR A 12 -49.57 -30.97 65.29
CA TYR A 12 -50.06 -29.83 66.08
C TYR A 12 -49.22 -28.55 65.89
N ASP A 13 -47.98 -28.63 65.39
CA ASP A 13 -47.15 -27.47 65.03
C ASP A 13 -47.57 -26.80 63.71
N ALA A 14 -48.44 -27.46 62.94
CA ALA A 14 -49.00 -26.90 61.70
C ALA A 14 -50.16 -25.91 61.96
N SER A 15 -50.56 -25.69 63.21
CA SER A 15 -51.71 -24.87 63.57
C SER A 15 -51.32 -23.48 64.12
N GLN A 16 -50.77 -22.62 63.27
CA GLN A 16 -50.69 -21.20 63.61
C GLN A 16 -52.01 -20.50 63.32
N TYR A 17 -52.62 -19.97 64.37
CA TYR A 17 -53.84 -19.16 64.35
C TYR A 17 -53.64 -17.90 63.49
N LEU A 18 -54.16 -17.94 62.27
CA LEU A 18 -54.22 -16.80 61.34
C LEU A 18 -54.77 -15.49 61.97
N PRO A 19 -55.73 -15.53 62.92
CA PRO A 19 -56.19 -14.31 63.59
C PRO A 19 -55.13 -13.65 64.49
N ALA A 20 -54.20 -14.41 65.08
CA ALA A 20 -53.19 -13.88 65.99
C ALA A 20 -52.07 -13.08 65.28
N VAL A 21 -51.84 -13.38 63.99
CA VAL A 21 -50.90 -12.63 63.12
C VAL A 21 -51.55 -11.36 62.56
N LEU A 22 -52.88 -11.33 62.45
CA LEU A 22 -53.63 -10.17 61.96
C LEU A 22 -54.02 -9.17 63.07
N SER A 23 -53.95 -9.56 64.34
CA SER A 23 -54.37 -8.73 65.47
C SER A 23 -53.28 -7.88 66.13
N ASP A 24 -51.99 -8.08 65.82
CA ASP A 24 -50.89 -7.36 66.49
C ASP A 24 -49.74 -6.97 65.51
N PRO A 25 -49.76 -5.76 64.92
CA PRO A 25 -48.80 -5.37 63.89
C PRO A 25 -47.39 -4.98 64.41
N ASN A 26 -47.16 -4.99 65.74
CA ASN A 26 -45.88 -4.59 66.36
C ASN A 26 -45.01 -5.76 66.86
N LYS A 27 -45.46 -7.02 66.72
CA LYS A 27 -44.58 -8.18 66.96
C LYS A 27 -43.82 -8.50 65.67
N GLY A 28 -42.56 -8.09 65.64
CA GLY A 28 -41.66 -8.20 64.49
C GLY A 28 -41.40 -9.62 63.98
N LYS A 29 -41.03 -9.66 62.69
CA LYS A 29 -40.66 -10.79 61.83
C LYS A 29 -40.02 -11.98 62.58
N GLN A 30 -40.76 -13.06 62.74
CA GLN A 30 -40.19 -14.39 62.95
C GLN A 30 -39.79 -14.93 61.55
N SER A 31 -38.58 -15.45 61.42
CA SER A 31 -38.03 -15.94 60.15
C SER A 31 -38.88 -17.10 59.61
N ASN A 32 -39.56 -16.86 58.50
CA ASN A 32 -40.42 -17.86 57.88
C ASN A 32 -39.62 -19.11 57.49
N PHE A 33 -40.29 -20.27 57.56
CA PHE A 33 -39.77 -21.59 57.20
C PHE A 33 -38.98 -21.62 55.87
N PHE A 34 -39.45 -20.86 54.87
CA PHE A 34 -38.86 -20.81 53.53
C PHE A 34 -37.55 -20.00 53.44
N THR A 35 -37.36 -18.98 54.28
CA THR A 35 -36.13 -18.19 54.33
C THR A 35 -34.99 -18.88 55.09
N ARG A 36 -35.32 -19.83 55.98
CA ARG A 36 -34.33 -20.60 56.75
C ARG A 36 -33.62 -21.66 55.92
N THR A 37 -34.32 -22.29 54.98
CA THR A 37 -33.73 -23.36 54.15
C THR A 37 -33.18 -22.83 52.83
N TRP A 38 -33.80 -21.83 52.18
CA TRP A 38 -33.45 -21.44 50.80
C TRP A 38 -32.90 -20.00 50.69
N GLY A 39 -32.69 -19.31 51.82
CA GLY A 39 -32.10 -17.97 51.92
C GLY A 39 -33.06 -16.83 51.57
N ASP A 40 -32.71 -15.60 51.97
CA ASP A 40 -33.52 -14.37 51.78
C ASP A 40 -33.75 -13.98 50.31
N SER A 41 -33.10 -14.65 49.37
CA SER A 41 -33.30 -14.51 47.93
C SER A 41 -34.47 -15.33 47.36
N PHE A 42 -35.03 -16.27 48.13
CA PHE A 42 -36.11 -17.16 47.66
C PHE A 42 -37.49 -16.51 47.63
N VAL A 43 -37.72 -15.44 48.40
CA VAL A 43 -38.98 -14.69 48.33
C VAL A 43 -38.83 -13.56 47.32
N GLU A 44 -39.57 -13.65 46.21
CA GLU A 44 -39.61 -12.60 45.17
C GLU A 44 -39.95 -11.23 45.77
N LYS A 45 -39.01 -10.27 45.67
CA LYS A 45 -39.17 -8.88 46.12
C LYS A 45 -39.94 -8.02 45.10
N THR A 46 -40.93 -8.59 44.43
CA THR A 46 -41.82 -7.85 43.53
C THR A 46 -43.11 -7.57 44.28
N GLU A 47 -43.30 -6.31 44.69
CA GLU A 47 -44.60 -5.85 45.16
C GLU A 47 -45.61 -6.01 44.02
N ILE A 48 -46.57 -6.92 44.21
CA ILE A 48 -47.68 -7.10 43.28
C ILE A 48 -48.56 -5.85 43.39
N GLU A 49 -48.60 -5.02 42.35
CA GLU A 49 -49.52 -3.88 42.31
C GLU A 49 -50.99 -4.35 42.38
N LYS A 50 -51.83 -3.60 43.10
CA LYS A 50 -53.25 -3.96 43.32
C LYS A 50 -54.00 -4.03 41.98
N SER A 51 -54.78 -5.08 41.80
CA SER A 51 -55.63 -5.29 40.61
C SER A 51 -56.61 -4.11 40.40
N PRO A 52 -56.60 -3.42 39.24
CA PRO A 52 -57.46 -2.27 38.96
C PRO A 52 -58.95 -2.63 38.78
N PHE A 53 -59.30 -3.92 38.76
CA PHE A 53 -60.66 -4.40 38.49
C PHE A 53 -61.49 -4.76 39.74
N LEU A 54 -60.92 -4.59 40.95
CA LEU A 54 -61.65 -4.82 42.20
C LEU A 54 -61.87 -3.48 42.94
N PRO A 55 -63.12 -3.10 43.28
CA PRO A 55 -63.38 -1.89 44.06
C PRO A 55 -62.83 -2.03 45.49
N GLU A 56 -62.21 -0.98 46.03
CA GLU A 56 -61.81 -0.96 47.44
C GLU A 56 -63.06 -0.90 48.34
N ILE A 57 -63.27 -1.96 49.13
CA ILE A 57 -64.40 -2.06 50.07
C ILE A 57 -64.07 -1.23 51.32
N SER A 58 -64.70 -0.08 51.49
CA SER A 58 -64.60 0.73 52.71
C SER A 58 -65.66 0.33 53.76
N TYR A 59 -65.42 0.66 55.03
CA TYR A 59 -66.39 0.46 56.12
C TYR A 59 -67.78 1.06 55.82
N GLY A 60 -67.84 2.10 54.97
CA GLY A 60 -69.10 2.73 54.54
C GLY A 60 -70.02 1.84 53.71
N HIS A 61 -69.49 0.81 53.03
CA HIS A 61 -70.32 -0.14 52.26
C HIS A 61 -71.12 -1.09 53.17
N PHE A 62 -70.67 -1.30 54.41
CA PHE A 62 -71.38 -2.11 55.40
C PHE A 62 -72.42 -1.33 56.21
N ASP A 63 -72.47 0.00 56.04
CA ASP A 63 -73.37 0.87 56.80
C ASP A 63 -74.86 0.53 56.53
N GLN A 64 -75.18 0.13 55.30
CA GLN A 64 -76.51 -0.36 54.91
C GLN A 64 -76.88 -1.68 55.62
N TYR A 65 -75.91 -2.59 55.76
CA TYR A 65 -76.07 -3.85 56.47
C TYR A 65 -76.29 -3.61 57.97
N PHE A 66 -75.46 -2.78 58.60
CA PHE A 66 -75.61 -2.41 60.01
C PHE A 66 -76.92 -1.67 60.28
N ARG A 67 -77.40 -0.81 59.37
CA ARG A 67 -78.72 -0.16 59.52
C ARG A 67 -79.88 -1.17 59.43
N LYS A 68 -79.82 -2.11 58.48
CA LYS A 68 -80.91 -3.08 58.24
C LYS A 68 -80.98 -4.16 59.32
N TYR A 69 -79.85 -4.74 59.70
CA TYR A 69 -79.79 -5.87 60.64
C TYR A 69 -79.42 -5.45 62.07
N GLY A 70 -78.74 -4.32 62.27
CA GLY A 70 -78.39 -3.83 63.60
C GLY A 70 -79.59 -3.48 64.46
N ARG A 71 -80.71 -3.01 63.88
CA ARG A 71 -81.98 -2.82 64.62
C ARG A 71 -82.58 -4.16 65.08
N ARG A 72 -82.56 -5.19 64.22
CA ARG A 72 -83.02 -6.54 64.57
C ARG A 72 -82.12 -7.19 65.62
N HIS A 73 -80.81 -7.06 65.49
CA HIS A 73 -79.84 -7.56 66.47
C HIS A 73 -80.03 -6.90 67.84
N LYS A 74 -80.16 -5.55 67.89
CA LYS A 74 -80.49 -4.84 69.13
C LYS A 74 -81.84 -5.26 69.71
N ARG A 75 -82.86 -5.55 68.90
CA ARG A 75 -84.15 -6.09 69.36
C ARG A 75 -84.02 -7.51 69.88
N HIS A 76 -83.21 -8.36 69.24
CA HIS A 76 -82.96 -9.73 69.68
C HIS A 76 -82.16 -9.77 70.98
N GLN A 77 -81.19 -8.87 71.15
CA GLN A 77 -80.42 -8.70 72.38
C GLN A 77 -81.33 -8.25 73.53
N ARG A 78 -82.22 -7.27 73.28
CA ARG A 78 -83.27 -6.86 74.24
C ARG A 78 -84.27 -7.98 74.56
N LEU A 79 -84.65 -8.81 73.59
CA LEU A 79 -85.55 -9.96 73.82
C LEU A 79 -84.86 -11.12 74.56
N ASN A 80 -83.54 -11.26 74.43
CA ASN A 80 -82.75 -12.19 75.24
C ASN A 80 -82.61 -11.72 76.69
N GLU A 81 -82.54 -10.40 76.92
CA GLU A 81 -82.53 -9.82 78.27
C GLU A 81 -83.90 -9.93 78.98
N VAL A 82 -85.02 -10.00 78.25
CA VAL A 82 -86.40 -10.07 78.81
C VAL A 82 -86.88 -11.52 79.08
N LYS A 83 -86.15 -12.55 78.64
CA LYS A 83 -86.54 -13.98 78.83
C LYS A 83 -86.16 -14.57 80.20
N LEU A 84 -85.92 -13.74 81.22
CA LEU A 84 -85.50 -14.16 82.57
C LEU A 84 -86.63 -14.34 83.59
N ASP A 85 -87.91 -14.20 83.22
CA ASP A 85 -89.04 -14.46 84.15
C ASP A 85 -89.93 -15.63 83.70
N GLU A 86 -89.79 -16.76 84.41
CA GLU A 86 -90.69 -17.92 84.38
C GLU A 86 -91.95 -17.66 85.22
N SER A 87 -93.10 -17.41 84.57
CA SER A 87 -94.41 -17.90 85.00
C SER A 87 -95.48 -17.40 84.02
N ILE A 88 -96.31 -18.33 83.51
CA ILE A 88 -97.72 -18.18 83.06
C ILE A 88 -98.01 -19.31 82.04
N LYS A 89 -98.79 -20.31 82.48
CA LYS A 89 -99.54 -21.24 81.60
C LYS A 89 -100.91 -20.62 81.27
N PRO A 90 -101.44 -20.82 80.04
CA PRO A 90 -102.89 -20.85 79.82
C PRO A 90 -103.32 -22.11 79.03
N LYS A 91 -104.15 -22.99 79.61
CA LYS A 91 -105.64 -23.01 79.65
C LYS A 91 -106.25 -23.91 78.56
N ILE A 92 -106.49 -25.16 78.95
CA ILE A 92 -107.41 -26.11 78.30
C ILE A 92 -108.84 -25.69 78.68
N LYS A 93 -109.69 -25.39 77.70
CA LYS A 93 -111.13 -25.22 77.91
C LYS A 93 -111.82 -26.55 77.66
N SER A 94 -112.20 -27.19 78.77
CA SER A 94 -113.18 -28.24 78.88
C SER A 94 -114.59 -27.66 78.80
N GLU A 95 -115.39 -28.09 77.84
CA GLU A 95 -116.85 -28.06 77.93
C GLU A 95 -117.36 -29.47 77.65
N VAL A 96 -117.52 -30.22 78.74
CA VAL A 96 -118.44 -31.36 78.82
C VAL A 96 -119.78 -30.78 79.24
N PRO A 97 -120.87 -31.10 78.54
CA PRO A 97 -122.14 -31.30 79.23
C PRO A 97 -122.59 -32.76 79.07
N ASN A 98 -122.52 -33.47 80.20
CA ASN A 98 -123.50 -34.42 80.68
C ASN A 98 -124.00 -35.53 79.73
N CYS A 99 -123.29 -36.66 79.74
CA CYS A 99 -123.90 -38.00 79.65
C CYS A 99 -122.93 -39.02 80.26
N GLN A 100 -122.77 -38.98 81.58
CA GLN A 100 -121.96 -39.97 82.29
C GLN A 100 -122.75 -41.24 82.68
N ASP A 101 -123.99 -41.43 82.21
CA ASP A 101 -124.88 -42.44 82.80
C ASP A 101 -125.36 -43.58 81.87
N LYS A 102 -124.83 -43.74 80.65
CA LYS A 102 -125.24 -44.86 79.76
C LYS A 102 -124.24 -46.01 79.61
N LEU A 103 -122.94 -45.80 79.88
CA LEU A 103 -121.94 -46.88 79.80
C LEU A 103 -121.93 -47.82 81.02
N SER A 104 -122.59 -47.44 82.12
CA SER A 104 -122.69 -48.25 83.34
C SER A 104 -123.76 -49.35 83.27
N VAL A 105 -124.68 -49.27 82.30
CA VAL A 105 -125.75 -50.26 82.11
C VAL A 105 -125.19 -51.56 81.52
N ILE A 106 -124.11 -51.48 80.73
CA ILE A 106 -123.44 -52.64 80.13
C ILE A 106 -122.71 -53.45 81.23
N PRO A 107 -123.04 -54.73 81.45
CA PRO A 107 -122.31 -55.58 82.38
C PRO A 107 -120.82 -55.63 82.05
N LYS A 108 -119.96 -55.39 83.05
CA LYS A 108 -118.48 -55.35 82.91
C LYS A 108 -117.86 -56.62 82.33
N ILE A 109 -118.62 -57.72 82.28
CA ILE A 109 -118.23 -59.00 81.69
C ILE A 109 -117.95 -58.83 80.17
N TYR A 110 -118.70 -57.98 79.47
CA TYR A 110 -118.50 -57.71 78.03
C TYR A 110 -117.29 -56.81 77.73
N LEU A 111 -116.76 -56.10 78.74
CA LEU A 111 -115.60 -55.20 78.61
C LEU A 111 -114.29 -55.90 78.97
N GLN A 112 -114.31 -57.20 79.29
CA GLN A 112 -113.11 -57.99 79.57
C GLN A 112 -112.48 -58.53 78.27
N PRO A 113 -111.14 -58.46 78.12
CA PRO A 113 -110.45 -58.81 76.87
C PRO A 113 -110.44 -60.30 76.51
N GLU A 114 -110.82 -61.20 77.43
CA GLU A 114 -110.81 -62.67 77.24
C GLU A 114 -112.22 -63.25 77.48
N PHE A 115 -113.17 -62.85 76.64
CA PHE A 115 -114.52 -63.40 76.66
C PHE A 115 -114.58 -64.73 75.91
N HIS A 116 -114.43 -65.85 76.65
CA HIS A 116 -114.55 -67.20 76.09
C HIS A 116 -115.90 -67.82 76.44
N LEU A 117 -116.81 -67.90 75.47
CA LEU A 117 -118.12 -68.55 75.58
C LEU A 117 -118.07 -70.07 75.78
N ASN A 118 -116.90 -70.69 75.58
CA ASN A 118 -116.71 -72.14 75.70
C ASN A 118 -116.67 -72.63 77.16
N ASP A 119 -116.54 -71.74 78.16
CA ASP A 119 -116.54 -72.15 79.56
C ASP A 119 -117.97 -72.27 80.11
N PRO A 120 -118.39 -73.46 80.61
CA PRO A 120 -119.75 -73.68 81.08
C PRO A 120 -120.21 -72.74 82.20
N LYS A 121 -119.27 -72.18 82.97
CA LYS A 121 -119.54 -71.23 84.07
C LYS A 121 -119.74 -69.79 83.60
N VAL A 122 -119.15 -69.40 82.48
CA VAL A 122 -119.35 -68.08 81.86
C VAL A 122 -120.62 -68.13 81.04
N PHE A 123 -120.85 -69.23 80.32
CA PHE A 123 -122.11 -69.50 79.63
C PHE A 123 -123.29 -69.54 80.60
N SER A 124 -123.17 -70.23 81.75
CA SER A 124 -124.24 -70.25 82.74
C SER A 124 -124.55 -68.87 83.29
N LYS A 125 -123.55 -68.02 83.54
CA LYS A 125 -123.77 -66.63 84.01
C LYS A 125 -124.37 -65.69 82.97
N VAL A 126 -124.16 -65.95 81.67
CA VAL A 126 -124.79 -65.19 80.58
C VAL A 126 -126.24 -65.64 80.36
N PHE A 127 -126.55 -66.92 80.61
CA PHE A 127 -127.87 -67.54 80.41
C PHE A 127 -128.61 -67.91 81.71
N GLU A 128 -128.24 -67.36 82.87
CA GLU A 128 -128.64 -67.84 84.21
C GLU A 128 -130.12 -67.61 84.60
N ASN A 129 -131.00 -67.34 83.64
CA ASN A 129 -132.44 -67.43 83.83
C ASN A 129 -133.06 -68.21 82.66
N ASN A 130 -133.27 -69.51 82.85
CA ASN A 130 -134.04 -70.41 81.96
C ASN A 130 -135.55 -70.03 81.85
N LEU A 131 -135.88 -68.73 81.91
CA LEU A 131 -137.24 -68.17 81.85
C LEU A 131 -137.35 -66.90 80.98
N LYS A 132 -136.32 -66.48 80.24
CA LYS A 132 -136.41 -65.36 79.27
C LYS A 132 -136.25 -65.85 77.84
N SER A 133 -137.08 -65.34 76.93
CA SER A 133 -137.04 -65.65 75.49
C SER A 133 -135.81 -65.05 74.81
N ASP A 134 -135.25 -65.75 73.81
CA ASP A 134 -134.07 -65.30 73.03
C ASP A 134 -134.19 -63.87 72.48
N HIS A 135 -135.41 -63.44 72.16
CA HIS A 135 -135.68 -62.09 71.65
C HIS A 135 -135.30 -60.98 72.65
N ASP A 136 -135.53 -61.19 73.95
CA ASP A 136 -135.29 -60.15 74.96
C ASP A 136 -133.78 -59.89 75.17
N LEU A 137 -132.95 -60.92 75.02
CA LEU A 137 -131.49 -60.82 75.13
C LEU A 137 -130.88 -60.13 73.91
N GLN A 138 -131.42 -60.38 72.71
CA GLN A 138 -130.92 -59.76 71.48
C GLN A 138 -131.21 -58.25 71.44
N ASP A 139 -132.37 -57.83 71.93
CA ASP A 139 -132.73 -56.41 72.03
C ASP A 139 -131.83 -55.68 73.04
N GLU A 140 -131.49 -56.33 74.17
CA GLU A 140 -130.59 -55.75 75.17
C GLU A 140 -129.16 -55.56 74.64
N LEU A 141 -128.62 -56.54 73.92
CA LEU A 141 -127.30 -56.43 73.28
C LEU A 141 -127.27 -55.39 72.15
N SER A 142 -128.33 -55.28 71.36
CA SER A 142 -128.42 -54.27 70.30
C SER A 142 -128.41 -52.86 70.88
N HIS A 143 -129.11 -52.64 72.00
CA HIS A 143 -129.09 -51.35 72.68
C HIS A 143 -127.69 -50.95 73.18
N TYR A 144 -126.91 -51.91 73.67
CA TYR A 144 -125.53 -51.65 74.09
C TYR A 144 -124.60 -51.26 72.93
N LEU A 145 -124.83 -51.82 71.74
CA LEU A 145 -124.02 -51.53 70.55
C LEU A 145 -124.25 -50.08 70.07
N ASP A 146 -125.50 -49.63 70.01
CA ASP A 146 -125.84 -48.25 69.63
C ASP A 146 -125.18 -47.20 70.54
N ILE A 147 -125.13 -47.47 71.86
CA ILE A 147 -124.50 -46.57 72.83
C ILE A 147 -122.99 -46.42 72.56
N VAL A 148 -122.32 -47.51 72.18
CA VAL A 148 -120.88 -47.50 71.87
C VAL A 148 -120.61 -46.74 70.57
N GLU A 149 -121.43 -46.96 69.54
CA GLU A 149 -121.27 -46.30 68.24
C GLU A 149 -121.43 -44.78 68.33
N GLU A 150 -122.44 -44.29 69.08
CA GLU A 150 -122.65 -42.86 69.29
C GLU A 150 -121.41 -42.20 69.94
N HIS A 151 -120.80 -42.89 70.89
CA HIS A 151 -119.66 -42.36 71.64
C HIS A 151 -118.37 -42.29 70.81
N ILE A 152 -118.10 -43.31 69.99
CA ILE A 152 -116.94 -43.33 69.09
C ILE A 152 -117.06 -42.22 68.05
N ALA A 153 -118.24 -42.06 67.44
CA ALA A 153 -118.47 -41.02 66.43
C ALA A 153 -118.19 -39.60 66.97
N LYS A 154 -118.62 -39.33 68.22
CA LYS A 154 -118.43 -38.03 68.87
C LYS A 154 -116.95 -37.74 69.17
N GLN A 155 -116.18 -38.75 69.58
CA GLN A 155 -114.77 -38.60 69.92
C GLN A 155 -113.88 -38.40 68.68
N VAL A 156 -114.19 -39.08 67.58
CA VAL A 156 -113.48 -38.91 66.30
C VAL A 156 -113.72 -37.50 65.72
N SER A 157 -114.96 -37.00 65.79
CA SER A 157 -115.30 -35.65 65.35
C SER A 157 -114.43 -34.58 66.01
N GLN A 158 -114.33 -34.59 67.34
CA GLN A 158 -113.62 -33.54 68.10
C GLN A 158 -112.11 -33.48 67.83
N LYS A 159 -111.46 -34.61 67.53
CA LYS A 159 -110.00 -34.66 67.36
C LYS A 159 -109.50 -34.50 65.91
N SER A 160 -110.39 -34.53 64.93
CA SER A 160 -110.03 -34.50 63.50
C SER A 160 -109.39 -33.18 63.03
N GLY A 161 -109.85 -32.02 63.51
CA GLY A 161 -109.38 -30.71 63.03
C GLY A 161 -107.89 -30.41 63.30
N ALA A 162 -107.40 -30.76 64.49
CA ALA A 162 -106.00 -30.56 64.86
C ALA A 162 -105.04 -31.44 64.03
N PHE A 163 -105.49 -32.63 63.65
CA PHE A 163 -104.72 -33.54 62.80
C PHE A 163 -104.49 -32.94 61.39
N PHE A 164 -105.53 -32.38 60.77
CA PHE A 164 -105.42 -31.78 59.43
C PHE A 164 -104.58 -30.50 59.38
N HIS A 165 -104.56 -29.68 60.44
CA HIS A 165 -103.66 -28.53 60.54
C HIS A 165 -102.18 -28.94 60.66
N ALA A 166 -101.88 -29.99 61.43
CA ALA A 166 -100.52 -30.51 61.51
C ALA A 166 -100.04 -31.06 60.16
N MET A 167 -100.93 -31.78 59.45
CA MET A 167 -100.66 -32.33 58.11
C MET A 167 -100.29 -31.23 57.11
N THR A 168 -101.11 -30.18 57.01
CA THR A 168 -100.86 -29.06 56.08
C THR A 168 -99.57 -28.29 56.41
N SER A 169 -99.25 -28.10 57.70
CA SER A 169 -97.98 -27.47 58.10
C SER A 169 -96.77 -28.32 57.71
N HIS A 170 -96.87 -29.65 57.83
CA HIS A 170 -95.81 -30.57 57.43
C HIS A 170 -95.56 -30.51 55.92
N ASP A 171 -96.63 -30.48 55.12
CA ASP A 171 -96.54 -30.36 53.67
C ASP A 171 -95.86 -29.04 53.25
N THR A 172 -96.18 -27.92 53.90
CA THR A 172 -95.53 -26.63 53.58
C THR A 172 -94.04 -26.61 53.92
N ILE A 173 -93.61 -27.25 55.02
CA ILE A 173 -92.19 -27.34 55.38
C ILE A 173 -91.46 -28.27 54.41
N MET A 174 -92.09 -29.37 54.02
CA MET A 174 -91.54 -30.29 53.01
C MET A 174 -91.34 -29.58 51.66
N GLU A 175 -92.28 -28.73 51.24
CA GLU A 175 -92.13 -27.92 50.02
C GLU A 175 -90.97 -26.92 50.15
N GLN A 176 -90.89 -26.16 51.25
CA GLN A 176 -89.79 -25.21 51.46
C GLN A 176 -88.42 -25.88 51.57
N MET A 177 -88.35 -27.05 52.19
CA MET A 177 -87.12 -27.85 52.26
C MET A 177 -86.73 -28.38 50.88
N GLY A 178 -87.70 -28.74 50.04
CA GLY A 178 -87.48 -29.07 48.63
C GLY A 178 -86.88 -27.91 47.83
N VAL A 179 -87.40 -26.69 48.02
CA VAL A 179 -86.85 -25.49 47.37
C VAL A 179 -85.44 -25.18 47.86
N ALA A 180 -85.21 -25.16 49.18
CA ALA A 180 -83.91 -24.85 49.76
C ALA A 180 -82.82 -25.88 49.36
N THR A 181 -83.16 -27.17 49.30
CA THR A 181 -82.21 -28.21 48.86
C THR A 181 -81.86 -28.05 47.38
N ASN A 182 -82.82 -27.63 46.54
CA ASN A 182 -82.54 -27.30 45.15
C ASN A 182 -81.66 -26.04 45.03
N GLU A 183 -81.92 -24.97 45.77
CA GLU A 183 -81.08 -23.77 45.75
C GLU A 183 -79.64 -24.08 46.19
N VAL A 184 -79.45 -24.84 47.27
CA VAL A 184 -78.11 -25.28 47.71
C VAL A 184 -77.42 -26.14 46.66
N ARG A 185 -78.15 -27.03 45.97
CA ARG A 185 -77.58 -27.83 44.87
C ARG A 185 -77.15 -26.93 43.70
N THR A 186 -77.94 -25.91 43.34
CA THR A 186 -77.57 -24.95 42.29
C THR A 186 -76.38 -24.08 42.71
N LEU A 187 -76.29 -23.69 43.98
CA LEU A 187 -75.16 -22.90 44.48
C LEU A 187 -73.86 -23.73 44.47
N ARG A 188 -73.91 -24.97 44.96
CA ARG A 188 -72.75 -25.88 44.91
C ARG A 188 -72.27 -26.15 43.49
N SER A 189 -73.18 -26.32 42.53
CA SER A 189 -72.79 -26.50 41.12
C SER A 189 -72.20 -25.23 40.51
N LYS A 190 -72.72 -24.04 40.85
CA LYS A 190 -72.11 -22.76 40.44
C LYS A 190 -70.72 -22.57 41.03
N VAL A 191 -70.53 -22.87 42.32
CA VAL A 191 -69.22 -22.80 42.98
C VAL A 191 -68.22 -23.77 42.34
N GLN A 192 -68.62 -25.01 42.05
CA GLN A 192 -67.77 -25.95 41.32
C GLN A 192 -67.41 -25.47 39.91
N LYS A 193 -68.33 -24.82 39.20
CA LYS A 193 -68.04 -24.21 37.89
C LYS A 193 -67.05 -23.06 38.01
N VAL A 194 -67.19 -22.21 39.03
CA VAL A 194 -66.29 -21.09 39.29
C VAL A 194 -64.89 -21.58 39.67
N ASP A 195 -64.78 -22.59 40.53
CA ASP A 195 -63.50 -23.20 40.88
C ASP A 195 -62.82 -23.80 39.65
N LYS A 196 -63.54 -24.59 38.85
CA LYS A 196 -63.00 -25.16 37.61
C LYS A 196 -62.50 -24.08 36.63
N CYS A 197 -63.28 -23.01 36.44
CA CYS A 197 -62.97 -21.98 35.44
C CYS A 197 -61.91 -20.97 35.91
N LEU A 198 -61.94 -20.54 37.16
CA LEU A 198 -61.02 -19.49 37.65
C LEU A 198 -59.72 -20.04 38.23
N THR A 199 -59.70 -21.22 38.85
CA THR A 199 -58.49 -21.76 39.48
C THR A 199 -57.83 -22.80 38.58
N SER A 200 -58.55 -23.84 38.17
CA SER A 200 -57.97 -24.96 37.40
C SER A 200 -57.60 -24.55 35.98
N ASP A 201 -58.52 -23.89 35.25
CA ASP A 201 -58.26 -23.49 33.87
C ASP A 201 -57.24 -22.35 33.78
N ALA A 202 -57.21 -21.41 34.73
CA ALA A 202 -56.19 -20.35 34.77
C ALA A 202 -54.78 -20.91 35.06
N LEU A 203 -54.66 -21.86 36.00
CA LEU A 203 -53.39 -22.54 36.26
C LEU A 203 -52.94 -23.38 35.06
N ARG A 204 -53.89 -24.03 34.36
CA ARG A 204 -53.60 -24.73 33.10
C ARG A 204 -53.14 -23.76 32.01
N LEU A 205 -53.73 -22.56 31.92
CA LEU A 205 -53.35 -21.55 30.94
C LEU A 205 -51.92 -21.05 31.21
N LEU A 206 -51.54 -20.83 32.47
CA LEU A 206 -50.15 -20.50 32.84
C LEU A 206 -49.18 -21.66 32.54
N ALA A 207 -49.56 -22.90 32.82
CA ALA A 207 -48.75 -24.08 32.49
C ALA A 207 -48.57 -24.23 30.97
N LEU A 208 -49.63 -24.00 30.19
CA LEU A 208 -49.60 -24.01 28.72
C LEU A 208 -48.77 -22.85 28.16
N ALA A 209 -48.84 -21.65 28.75
CA ALA A 209 -48.02 -20.52 28.36
C ALA A 209 -46.52 -20.79 28.60
N ARG A 210 -46.18 -21.38 29.75
CA ARG A 210 -44.81 -21.82 30.04
C ARG A 210 -44.35 -22.91 29.07
N SER A 211 -45.21 -23.90 28.80
CA SER A 211 -44.95 -24.95 27.82
C SER A 211 -44.72 -24.34 26.43
N LYS A 212 -45.54 -23.38 25.99
CA LYS A 212 -45.37 -22.67 24.72
C LYS A 212 -44.01 -21.95 24.64
N ASN A 213 -43.60 -21.23 25.70
CA ASN A 213 -42.29 -20.58 25.75
C ASN A 213 -41.14 -21.59 25.66
N ASN A 214 -41.23 -22.72 26.36
CA ASN A 214 -40.23 -23.78 26.27
C ASN A 214 -40.16 -24.38 24.85
N HIS A 215 -41.32 -24.62 24.21
CA HIS A 215 -41.35 -25.10 22.83
C HIS A 215 -40.80 -24.06 21.84
N MET A 216 -41.03 -22.76 22.05
CA MET A 216 -40.43 -21.71 21.23
C MET A 216 -38.91 -21.69 21.34
N LEU A 217 -38.37 -21.73 22.56
CA LEU A 217 -36.92 -21.82 22.78
C LEU A 217 -36.32 -23.07 22.11
N LEU A 218 -37.01 -24.21 22.18
CA LEU A 218 -36.59 -25.43 21.50
C LEU A 218 -36.59 -25.27 19.98
N VAL A 219 -37.64 -24.67 19.41
CA VAL A 219 -37.75 -24.42 17.98
C VAL A 219 -36.64 -23.48 17.50
N ASP A 220 -36.31 -22.43 18.25
CA ASP A 220 -35.24 -21.51 17.89
C ASP A 220 -33.87 -22.20 17.92
N LYS A 221 -33.61 -23.06 18.92
CA LYS A 221 -32.40 -23.90 18.93
C LYS A 221 -32.36 -24.90 17.77
N LEU A 222 -33.49 -25.51 17.40
CA LEU A 222 -33.57 -26.41 16.26
C LEU A 222 -33.36 -25.68 14.92
N LYS A 223 -33.84 -24.44 14.78
CA LYS A 223 -33.56 -23.60 13.61
C LYS A 223 -32.06 -23.29 13.50
N LEU A 224 -31.40 -22.95 14.60
CA LEU A 224 -29.95 -22.74 14.63
C LEU A 224 -29.16 -24.01 14.27
N MET A 225 -29.63 -25.19 14.72
CA MET A 225 -29.04 -26.46 14.28
C MET A 225 -29.24 -26.70 12.78
N SER A 226 -30.40 -26.34 12.23
CA SER A 226 -30.67 -26.43 10.78
C SER A 226 -29.77 -25.49 9.98
N THR A 227 -29.54 -24.25 10.43
CA THR A 227 -28.65 -23.31 9.72
C THR A 227 -27.21 -23.83 9.72
N VAL A 228 -26.76 -24.43 10.82
CA VAL A 228 -25.42 -25.03 10.93
C VAL A 228 -25.25 -26.26 10.02
N LEU A 229 -26.30 -27.02 9.74
CA LEU A 229 -26.23 -28.13 8.79
C LEU A 229 -26.28 -27.64 7.32
N GLN A 230 -26.97 -26.53 7.07
CA GLN A 230 -27.03 -25.91 5.74
C GLN A 230 -25.73 -25.22 5.33
N THR A 231 -24.82 -24.92 6.25
CA THR A 231 -23.58 -24.23 5.93
C THR A 231 -22.62 -25.08 5.10
N GLN A 232 -22.61 -26.40 5.27
CA GLN A 232 -21.74 -27.28 4.50
C GLN A 232 -22.07 -27.31 2.98
N PRO A 233 -23.33 -27.51 2.54
CA PRO A 233 -23.70 -27.35 1.13
C PRO A 233 -23.45 -25.94 0.59
N THR A 234 -23.72 -24.92 1.42
CA THR A 234 -23.54 -23.52 1.00
C THR A 234 -22.06 -23.18 0.80
N LEU A 235 -21.17 -23.70 1.64
CA LEU A 235 -19.71 -23.60 1.45
C LEU A 235 -19.27 -24.24 0.14
N GLN A 236 -19.77 -25.45 -0.16
CA GLN A 236 -19.40 -26.12 -1.40
C GLN A 236 -19.82 -25.32 -2.66
N LEU A 237 -20.97 -24.64 -2.59
CA LEU A 237 -21.42 -23.75 -3.67
C LEU A 237 -20.53 -22.51 -3.78
N LEU A 238 -20.18 -21.87 -2.66
CA LEU A 238 -19.29 -20.70 -2.64
C LEU A 238 -17.86 -21.02 -3.13
N LEU A 239 -17.36 -22.20 -2.80
CA LEU A 239 -16.09 -22.71 -3.34
C LEU A 239 -16.17 -22.94 -4.84
N SER A 240 -17.32 -23.36 -5.38
CA SER A 240 -17.50 -23.52 -6.83
C SER A 240 -17.62 -22.18 -7.58
N SER A 241 -18.06 -21.12 -6.90
CA SER A 241 -18.14 -19.76 -7.44
C SER A 241 -16.90 -18.90 -7.15
N SER A 242 -15.82 -19.49 -6.62
CA SER A 242 -14.56 -18.82 -6.27
C SER A 242 -14.68 -17.65 -5.28
N ASP A 243 -15.76 -17.60 -4.50
CA ASP A 243 -15.95 -16.58 -3.46
C ASP A 243 -15.44 -17.10 -2.11
N TYR A 244 -14.13 -16.99 -1.95
CA TYR A 244 -13.41 -17.46 -0.77
C TYR A 244 -13.65 -16.57 0.46
N VAL A 245 -13.95 -15.28 0.26
CA VAL A 245 -14.18 -14.32 1.34
C VAL A 245 -15.49 -14.62 2.05
N ALA A 246 -16.58 -14.79 1.28
CA ALA A 246 -17.88 -15.16 1.84
C ALA A 246 -17.85 -16.55 2.51
N ALA A 247 -17.10 -17.50 1.93
CA ALA A 247 -16.92 -18.82 2.52
C ALA A 247 -16.22 -18.75 3.89
N LEU A 248 -15.16 -17.95 4.03
CA LEU A 248 -14.45 -17.77 5.31
C LEU A 248 -15.31 -17.03 6.35
N GLU A 249 -16.12 -16.04 5.95
CA GLU A 249 -17.08 -15.37 6.83
C GLU A 249 -18.11 -16.34 7.39
N LEU A 250 -18.68 -17.17 6.51
CA LEU A 250 -19.66 -18.17 6.89
C LEU A 250 -19.06 -19.22 7.84
N ILE A 251 -17.79 -19.60 7.66
CA ILE A 251 -17.07 -20.47 8.62
C ILE A 251 -16.88 -19.77 9.97
N SER A 252 -16.44 -18.51 9.98
CA SER A 252 -16.25 -17.77 11.24
C SER A 252 -17.57 -17.56 11.99
N GLY A 253 -18.64 -17.17 11.30
CA GLY A 253 -19.97 -16.99 11.86
C GLY A 253 -20.55 -18.30 12.40
N THR A 254 -20.33 -19.42 11.72
CA THR A 254 -20.77 -20.73 12.23
C THR A 254 -19.97 -21.19 13.45
N GLN A 255 -18.66 -20.93 13.51
CA GLN A 255 -17.86 -21.22 14.69
C GLN A 255 -18.33 -20.40 15.91
N ASP A 256 -18.62 -19.11 15.71
CA ASP A 256 -19.14 -18.22 16.74
C ASP A 256 -20.52 -18.66 17.27
N VAL A 257 -21.44 -19.01 16.36
CA VAL A 257 -22.76 -19.55 16.72
C VAL A 257 -22.61 -20.87 17.47
N LEU A 258 -21.69 -21.74 17.08
CA LEU A 258 -21.44 -22.98 17.82
C LEU A 258 -20.91 -22.73 19.23
N ALA A 259 -20.00 -21.76 19.38
CA ALA A 259 -19.35 -21.44 20.64
C ALA A 259 -20.29 -20.75 21.65
N LYS A 260 -21.16 -19.84 21.19
CA LYS A 260 -22.07 -19.06 22.06
C LYS A 260 -23.39 -19.77 22.32
N GLU A 261 -24.05 -20.28 21.28
CA GLU A 261 -25.46 -20.67 21.34
C GLU A 261 -25.70 -22.18 21.50
N LEU A 262 -24.75 -23.01 21.08
CA LEU A 262 -24.89 -24.47 21.00
C LEU A 262 -23.88 -25.23 21.88
N ALA A 263 -23.25 -24.54 22.84
CA ALA A 263 -22.33 -25.14 23.79
C ALA A 263 -23.03 -26.25 24.60
N GLY A 264 -22.63 -27.51 24.37
CA GLY A 264 -23.16 -28.69 25.06
C GLY A 264 -23.93 -29.69 24.18
N VAL A 265 -24.22 -29.35 22.91
CA VAL A 265 -24.85 -30.29 21.97
C VAL A 265 -23.84 -31.32 21.47
N THR A 266 -23.97 -32.57 21.92
CA THR A 266 -23.00 -33.65 21.65
C THR A 266 -22.93 -34.06 20.17
N SER A 267 -24.01 -33.91 19.42
CA SER A 267 -24.09 -34.24 17.98
C SER A 267 -23.27 -33.33 17.08
N LEU A 268 -22.84 -32.14 17.54
CA LEU A 268 -22.06 -31.17 16.76
C LEU A 268 -20.58 -31.11 17.17
N ARG A 269 -20.11 -32.02 18.04
CA ARG A 269 -18.74 -32.00 18.59
C ARG A 269 -17.64 -32.06 17.52
N HIS A 270 -17.89 -32.72 16.40
CA HIS A 270 -16.91 -32.90 15.32
C HIS A 270 -16.96 -31.79 14.26
N LEU A 271 -17.98 -30.93 14.29
CA LEU A 271 -18.14 -29.89 13.29
C LEU A 271 -17.07 -28.77 13.41
N PRO A 272 -16.65 -28.32 14.60
CA PRO A 272 -15.53 -27.38 14.72
C PRO A 272 -14.23 -27.90 14.10
N SER A 273 -13.91 -29.19 14.31
CA SER A 273 -12.74 -29.80 13.69
C SER A 273 -12.88 -29.88 12.17
N GLN A 274 -14.07 -30.20 11.66
CA GLN A 274 -14.33 -30.24 10.21
C GLN A 274 -14.22 -28.83 9.59
N LEU A 275 -14.79 -27.80 10.23
CA LEU A 275 -14.68 -26.42 9.77
C LEU A 275 -13.21 -25.95 9.77
N LYS A 276 -12.40 -26.37 10.75
CA LYS A 276 -10.97 -26.06 10.78
C LYS A 276 -10.18 -26.75 9.68
N GLU A 277 -10.52 -27.99 9.33
CA GLU A 277 -9.93 -28.67 8.17
C GLU A 277 -10.41 -28.06 6.84
N MET A 278 -11.66 -27.59 6.75
CA MET A 278 -12.16 -26.84 5.58
C MET A 278 -11.44 -25.49 5.43
N CYS A 279 -11.13 -24.78 6.51
CA CYS A 279 -10.24 -23.61 6.46
C CYS A 279 -8.89 -23.98 5.85
N LYS A 280 -8.17 -24.97 6.40
CA LYS A 280 -6.87 -25.40 5.85
C LYS A 280 -6.93 -25.82 4.37
N LEU A 281 -8.03 -26.44 3.95
CA LEU A 281 -8.24 -26.79 2.55
C LEU A 281 -8.37 -25.53 1.69
N ILE A 282 -9.17 -24.55 2.14
CA ILE A 282 -9.29 -23.24 1.49
C ILE A 282 -7.92 -22.55 1.43
N ASP A 283 -7.11 -22.58 2.49
CA ASP A 283 -5.75 -21.98 2.50
C ASP A 283 -4.87 -22.57 1.40
N LYS A 284 -4.89 -23.91 1.29
CA LYS A 284 -4.12 -24.63 0.26
C LYS A 284 -4.65 -24.34 -1.14
N MET A 285 -5.98 -24.31 -1.31
CA MET A 285 -6.61 -23.99 -2.59
C MET A 285 -6.27 -22.56 -3.04
N LEU A 286 -6.42 -21.57 -2.16
CA LEU A 286 -6.07 -20.17 -2.40
C LEU A 286 -4.62 -20.00 -2.84
N SER A 287 -3.68 -20.66 -2.13
CA SER A 287 -2.25 -20.60 -2.48
C SER A 287 -1.99 -21.19 -3.87
N THR A 288 -2.55 -22.37 -4.18
CA THR A 288 -2.36 -23.01 -5.49
C THR A 288 -3.06 -22.27 -6.63
N GLU A 289 -4.20 -21.63 -6.37
CA GLU A 289 -4.91 -20.86 -7.37
C GLU A 289 -4.23 -19.50 -7.63
N PHE A 290 -3.65 -18.89 -6.60
CA PHE A 290 -2.80 -17.71 -6.75
C PHE A 290 -1.52 -18.01 -7.55
N GLU A 291 -0.86 -19.15 -7.31
CA GLU A 291 0.29 -19.59 -8.12
C GLU A 291 -0.08 -19.78 -9.60
N ARG A 292 -1.22 -20.43 -9.87
CA ARG A 292 -1.72 -20.61 -11.24
C ARG A 292 -2.08 -19.28 -11.89
N TYR A 293 -2.69 -18.38 -11.14
CA TYR A 293 -3.01 -17.04 -11.60
C TYR A 293 -1.73 -16.26 -11.94
N ALA A 294 -0.74 -16.26 -11.04
CA ALA A 294 0.54 -15.59 -11.24
C ALA A 294 1.26 -16.11 -12.49
N ALA A 295 1.32 -17.43 -12.67
CA ALA A 295 1.90 -18.04 -13.85
C ALA A 295 1.13 -17.66 -15.14
N ALA A 296 -0.21 -17.66 -15.10
CA ALA A 296 -1.04 -17.33 -16.26
C ALA A 296 -0.96 -15.85 -16.66
N ASP A 297 -0.89 -14.96 -15.68
CA ASP A 297 -0.80 -13.51 -15.90
C ASP A 297 0.59 -13.10 -16.42
N LEU A 298 1.66 -13.65 -15.83
CA LEU A 298 3.04 -13.30 -16.18
C LEU A 298 3.52 -13.91 -17.50
N HIS A 299 3.06 -15.12 -17.86
CA HIS A 299 3.44 -15.78 -19.12
C HIS A 299 2.54 -15.44 -20.32
N ARG A 300 1.60 -14.49 -20.16
CA ARG A 300 0.72 -14.04 -21.24
C ARG A 300 1.52 -13.28 -22.31
N PRO A 301 1.23 -13.48 -23.61
CA PRO A 301 1.88 -12.72 -24.70
C PRO A 301 1.76 -11.21 -24.48
N LEU A 302 2.83 -10.48 -24.79
CA LEU A 302 3.05 -9.07 -24.45
C LEU A 302 2.15 -8.08 -25.23
N ASP A 303 1.41 -8.57 -26.24
CA ASP A 303 0.57 -7.77 -27.13
C ASP A 303 -0.89 -7.63 -26.66
N ALA A 304 -1.33 -8.45 -25.70
CA ALA A 304 -2.72 -8.47 -25.27
C ALA A 304 -2.89 -7.64 -23.98
N ASN A 305 -3.50 -6.45 -24.12
CA ASN A 305 -3.99 -5.50 -23.10
C ASN A 305 -3.12 -5.33 -21.85
N GLU A 306 -2.66 -4.10 -21.61
CA GLU A 306 -1.88 -3.62 -20.46
C GLU A 306 -2.56 -3.75 -19.08
N GLY A 307 -3.68 -4.48 -19.00
CA GLY A 307 -4.46 -4.67 -17.79
C GLY A 307 -4.23 -6.02 -17.12
N VAL A 308 -4.49 -6.05 -15.82
CA VAL A 308 -4.54 -7.25 -14.97
C VAL A 308 -5.57 -8.24 -15.53
N LEU A 309 -5.21 -9.53 -15.59
CA LEU A 309 -6.15 -10.60 -15.94
C LEU A 309 -7.23 -10.74 -14.85
N GLU A 310 -8.52 -10.62 -15.17
CA GLU A 310 -9.62 -10.84 -14.19
C GLU A 310 -9.43 -10.14 -12.81
N PRO A 311 -9.53 -8.79 -12.73
CA PRO A 311 -9.24 -8.05 -11.50
C PRO A 311 -10.09 -8.48 -10.30
N ASP A 312 -11.37 -8.81 -10.52
CA ASP A 312 -12.29 -9.27 -9.48
C ASP A 312 -11.87 -10.60 -8.84
N ARG A 313 -11.24 -11.48 -9.63
CA ARG A 313 -10.70 -12.76 -9.15
C ARG A 313 -9.43 -12.56 -8.35
N LEU A 314 -8.54 -11.66 -8.80
CA LEU A 314 -7.34 -11.28 -8.04
C LEU A 314 -7.71 -10.64 -6.70
N ILE A 315 -8.67 -9.71 -6.68
CA ILE A 315 -9.16 -9.06 -5.45
C ILE A 315 -9.69 -10.12 -4.48
N SER A 316 -10.49 -11.07 -4.97
CA SER A 316 -11.05 -12.15 -4.15
C SER A 316 -9.98 -13.09 -3.58
N LEU A 317 -8.98 -13.46 -4.38
CA LEU A 317 -7.84 -14.29 -3.95
C LEU A 317 -6.96 -13.56 -2.93
N VAL A 318 -6.62 -12.30 -3.21
CA VAL A 318 -5.79 -11.47 -2.33
C VAL A 318 -6.52 -11.19 -1.02
N ALA A 319 -7.80 -10.81 -1.05
CA ALA A 319 -8.61 -10.62 0.16
C ALA A 319 -8.73 -11.90 0.99
N GLY A 320 -8.90 -13.06 0.35
CA GLY A 320 -8.90 -14.37 1.01
C GLY A 320 -7.57 -14.69 1.71
N LEU A 321 -6.44 -14.47 1.02
CA LEU A 321 -5.09 -14.70 1.56
C LEU A 321 -4.72 -13.73 2.67
N LEU A 322 -5.15 -12.46 2.56
CA LEU A 322 -4.96 -11.42 3.58
C LEU A 322 -5.71 -11.76 4.87
N LYS A 323 -6.96 -12.24 4.76
CA LYS A 323 -7.79 -12.63 5.91
C LYS A 323 -7.20 -13.79 6.70
N GLN A 324 -6.41 -14.65 6.07
CA GLN A 324 -5.73 -15.78 6.68
C GLN A 324 -4.31 -15.43 7.17
N SER A 325 -3.85 -14.18 7.05
CA SER A 325 -2.52 -13.69 7.44
C SER A 325 -1.33 -14.36 6.74
N HIS A 326 -1.55 -14.97 5.58
CA HIS A 326 -0.48 -15.64 4.81
C HIS A 326 0.37 -14.65 4.01
N LEU A 327 1.29 -13.93 4.65
CA LEU A 327 2.14 -12.91 4.00
C LEU A 327 3.22 -13.44 3.03
N ASN A 328 3.23 -14.73 2.72
CA ASN A 328 4.24 -15.37 1.86
C ASN A 328 3.88 -15.36 0.37
N PHE A 329 2.61 -15.09 0.00
CA PHE A 329 2.21 -15.08 -1.40
C PHE A 329 2.94 -13.99 -2.21
N VAL A 330 3.33 -12.88 -1.57
CA VAL A 330 4.12 -11.81 -2.22
C VAL A 330 5.51 -12.32 -2.63
N GLU A 331 6.16 -13.16 -1.81
CA GLU A 331 7.46 -13.75 -2.17
C GLU A 331 7.32 -14.80 -3.28
N VAL A 332 6.23 -15.55 -3.30
CA VAL A 332 5.92 -16.49 -4.41
C VAL A 332 5.71 -15.72 -5.71
N TYR A 333 4.93 -14.63 -5.68
CA TYR A 333 4.73 -13.76 -6.83
C TYR A 333 6.05 -13.13 -7.32
N LYS A 334 6.93 -12.72 -6.39
CA LYS A 334 8.27 -12.22 -6.73
C LYS A 334 9.12 -13.28 -7.44
N GLN A 335 9.14 -14.52 -6.94
CA GLN A 335 9.88 -15.60 -7.58
C GLN A 335 9.35 -15.87 -8.99
N GLU A 336 8.02 -15.89 -9.15
CA GLU A 336 7.39 -16.11 -10.44
C GLU A 336 7.62 -14.95 -11.43
N ALA A 337 7.66 -13.70 -10.94
CA ALA A 337 8.01 -12.54 -11.77
C ALA A 337 9.45 -12.62 -12.28
N VAL A 338 10.39 -13.10 -11.46
CA VAL A 338 11.79 -13.31 -11.85
C VAL A 338 11.93 -14.46 -12.85
N THR A 339 11.22 -15.58 -12.66
CA THR A 339 11.23 -16.70 -13.62
C THR A 339 10.59 -16.30 -14.95
N ALA A 340 9.51 -15.51 -14.94
CA ALA A 340 8.90 -14.96 -16.14
C ALA A 340 9.85 -14.01 -16.89
N ALA A 341 10.54 -13.12 -16.18
CA ALA A 341 11.56 -12.24 -16.76
C ALA A 341 12.70 -13.04 -17.41
N GLN A 342 13.14 -14.13 -16.76
CA GLN A 342 14.16 -15.02 -17.30
C GLN A 342 13.67 -15.77 -18.54
N ALA A 343 12.44 -16.29 -18.53
CA ALA A 343 11.85 -17.02 -19.66
C ALA A 343 11.65 -16.10 -20.87
N LEU A 344 11.17 -14.89 -20.65
CA LEU A 344 10.99 -13.86 -21.67
C LEU A 344 12.33 -13.53 -22.35
N LEU A 345 13.38 -13.29 -21.56
CA LEU A 345 14.69 -12.99 -22.11
C LEU A 345 15.26 -14.17 -22.92
N LYS A 346 15.11 -15.40 -22.39
CA LYS A 346 15.49 -16.63 -23.11
C LYS A 346 14.74 -16.77 -24.43
N GLN A 347 13.43 -16.53 -24.44
CA GLN A 347 12.61 -16.63 -25.65
C GLN A 347 13.04 -15.60 -26.70
N LEU A 348 13.25 -14.34 -26.30
CA LEU A 348 13.72 -13.29 -27.22
C LEU A 348 15.12 -13.60 -27.78
N MET A 349 16.01 -14.15 -26.96
CA MET A 349 17.32 -14.60 -27.43
C MET A 349 17.20 -15.74 -28.44
N ILE A 350 16.32 -16.73 -28.19
CA ILE A 350 16.11 -17.86 -29.10
C ILE A 350 15.48 -17.39 -30.43
N GLU A 351 14.49 -16.49 -30.37
CA GLU A 351 13.82 -15.95 -31.56
C GLU A 351 14.79 -15.17 -32.46
N GLN A 352 15.67 -14.34 -31.87
CA GLN A 352 16.65 -13.57 -32.65
C GLN A 352 17.89 -14.39 -33.05
N LEU A 353 18.22 -15.48 -32.35
CA LEU A 353 19.22 -16.45 -32.80
C LEU A 353 18.70 -17.32 -33.96
N ALA A 354 17.40 -17.61 -34.00
CA ALA A 354 16.77 -18.33 -35.11
C ALA A 354 16.77 -17.49 -36.40
N ASP A 355 16.65 -16.16 -36.29
CA ASP A 355 16.77 -15.22 -37.43
C ASP A 355 18.20 -15.11 -37.99
N ALA A 356 19.24 -15.48 -37.22
CA ALA A 356 20.64 -15.25 -37.58
C ALA A 356 21.30 -16.36 -38.42
N GLU A 357 20.61 -17.47 -38.71
CA GLU A 357 21.05 -18.68 -39.45
C GLU A 357 22.38 -19.36 -39.01
N ASP A 358 23.25 -18.71 -38.23
CA ASP A 358 24.55 -19.23 -37.81
C ASP A 358 24.62 -19.55 -36.30
N GLU A 359 24.98 -20.81 -36.03
CA GLU A 359 25.44 -21.39 -34.75
C GLU A 359 24.41 -21.61 -33.62
N LEU A 360 23.48 -22.53 -33.88
CA LEU A 360 22.57 -23.17 -32.91
C LEU A 360 23.27 -24.02 -31.80
N ASN A 361 24.59 -24.01 -31.67
CA ASN A 361 25.34 -25.00 -30.87
C ASN A 361 25.94 -24.49 -29.54
N GLU A 362 25.77 -23.22 -29.14
CA GLU A 362 26.30 -22.70 -27.86
C GLU A 362 25.22 -22.33 -26.82
N LEU A 363 24.01 -22.89 -26.93
CA LEU A 363 22.98 -22.71 -25.90
C LEU A 363 23.25 -23.61 -24.68
N THR A 364 24.00 -23.09 -23.71
CA THR A 364 24.01 -23.65 -22.36
C THR A 364 22.65 -23.41 -21.70
N GLY A 365 22.04 -24.46 -21.13
CA GLY A 365 20.66 -24.48 -20.65
C GLY A 365 20.28 -23.45 -19.56
N SER A 366 21.22 -22.65 -19.08
CA SER A 366 20.98 -21.58 -18.10
C SER A 366 20.58 -20.24 -18.74
N GLY A 367 20.89 -20.01 -20.03
CA GLY A 367 20.67 -18.71 -20.69
C GLY A 367 21.50 -17.56 -20.08
N GLU A 368 22.58 -17.88 -19.37
CA GLU A 368 23.42 -16.92 -18.66
C GLU A 368 24.49 -16.27 -19.53
N VAL A 369 24.79 -16.87 -20.69
CA VAL A 369 25.82 -16.36 -21.60
C VAL A 369 25.19 -16.24 -22.99
N ALA A 370 25.10 -15.00 -23.48
CA ALA A 370 24.70 -14.75 -24.86
C ALA A 370 25.77 -15.26 -25.82
N PRO A 371 25.39 -15.96 -26.91
CA PRO A 371 26.31 -16.29 -27.99
C PRO A 371 26.92 -15.02 -28.60
N SER A 372 28.08 -15.15 -29.26
CA SER A 372 28.69 -14.03 -29.98
C SER A 372 27.81 -13.61 -31.16
N MET A 373 26.98 -12.57 -30.95
CA MET A 373 26.14 -12.00 -32.00
C MET A 373 26.82 -10.79 -32.65
N ASP A 374 26.50 -10.57 -33.93
CA ASP A 374 26.89 -9.36 -34.63
C ASP A 374 26.39 -8.10 -33.90
N SER A 375 27.17 -7.01 -33.99
CA SER A 375 26.96 -5.77 -33.27
C SER A 375 25.60 -5.10 -33.54
N ALA A 376 25.03 -5.26 -34.74
CA ALA A 376 23.71 -4.73 -35.10
C ALA A 376 22.56 -5.57 -34.52
N HIS A 377 22.68 -6.90 -34.60
CA HIS A 377 21.70 -7.84 -34.06
C HIS A 377 21.65 -7.78 -32.53
N TRP A 378 22.81 -7.65 -31.88
CA TRP A 378 22.91 -7.46 -30.43
C TRP A 378 22.17 -6.21 -29.94
N LEU A 379 22.28 -5.08 -30.66
CA LEU A 379 21.59 -3.85 -30.30
C LEU A 379 20.07 -3.97 -30.46
N LYS A 380 19.62 -4.67 -31.51
CA LYS A 380 18.20 -4.98 -31.72
C LYS A 380 17.65 -5.87 -30.60
N VAL A 381 18.40 -6.90 -30.18
CA VAL A 381 18.04 -7.77 -29.04
C VAL A 381 17.94 -6.96 -27.76
N LEU A 382 18.88 -6.04 -27.50
CA LEU A 382 18.87 -5.21 -26.31
C LEU A 382 17.69 -4.23 -26.31
N LYS A 383 17.35 -3.64 -27.46
CA LYS A 383 16.18 -2.78 -27.61
C LYS A 383 14.88 -3.55 -27.36
N LEU A 384 14.65 -4.65 -28.08
CA LEU A 384 13.47 -5.50 -27.91
C LEU A 384 13.38 -6.09 -26.49
N GLY A 385 14.52 -6.48 -25.91
CA GLY A 385 14.62 -6.94 -24.53
C GLY A 385 14.24 -5.86 -23.53
N SER A 386 14.72 -4.63 -23.70
CA SER A 386 14.37 -3.50 -22.83
C SER A 386 12.88 -3.13 -22.91
N GLU A 387 12.29 -3.14 -24.10
CA GLU A 387 10.86 -2.86 -24.31
C GLU A 387 9.98 -3.97 -23.69
N ALA A 388 10.34 -5.23 -23.91
CA ALA A 388 9.58 -6.37 -23.42
C ALA A 388 9.68 -6.54 -21.89
N LEU A 389 10.88 -6.35 -21.32
CA LEU A 389 11.06 -6.29 -19.86
C LEU A 389 10.34 -5.08 -19.27
N GLY A 390 10.31 -3.95 -19.97
CA GLY A 390 9.53 -2.77 -19.57
C GLY A 390 8.04 -3.06 -19.46
N LYS A 391 7.46 -3.68 -20.49
CA LYS A 391 6.04 -4.13 -20.46
C LYS A 391 5.78 -5.10 -19.31
N LEU A 392 6.69 -6.02 -19.02
CA LEU A 392 6.58 -6.94 -17.87
C LEU A 392 6.60 -6.17 -16.54
N ILE A 393 7.49 -5.20 -16.37
CA ILE A 393 7.56 -4.36 -15.16
C ILE A 393 6.26 -3.58 -14.95
N TYR A 394 5.66 -3.00 -16.00
CA TYR A 394 4.36 -2.33 -15.89
C TYR A 394 3.22 -3.29 -15.52
N ARG A 395 3.22 -4.53 -16.02
CA ARG A 395 2.25 -5.56 -15.62
C ARG A 395 2.40 -5.94 -14.15
N VAL A 396 3.63 -6.17 -13.68
CA VAL A 396 3.93 -6.44 -12.27
C VAL A 396 3.50 -5.26 -11.39
N LYS A 397 3.69 -4.02 -11.87
CA LYS A 397 3.20 -2.81 -11.21
C LYS A 397 1.67 -2.78 -11.12
N ALA A 398 0.95 -3.13 -12.18
CA ALA A 398 -0.51 -3.17 -12.16
C ALA A 398 -1.05 -4.18 -11.12
N VAL A 399 -0.46 -5.38 -11.05
CA VAL A 399 -0.82 -6.38 -10.02
C VAL A 399 -0.43 -5.89 -8.61
N HIS A 400 0.74 -5.28 -8.47
CA HIS A 400 1.15 -4.63 -7.21
C HIS A 400 0.14 -3.58 -6.76
N ASP A 401 -0.35 -2.73 -7.67
CA ASP A 401 -1.28 -1.65 -7.35
C ASP A 401 -2.65 -2.20 -6.95
N VAL A 402 -3.14 -3.28 -7.59
CA VAL A 402 -4.36 -3.98 -7.17
C VAL A 402 -4.19 -4.65 -5.79
N ILE A 403 -3.04 -5.29 -5.52
CA ILE A 403 -2.77 -5.87 -4.19
C ILE A 403 -2.72 -4.77 -3.13
N LYS A 404 -2.12 -3.62 -3.46
CA LYS A 404 -2.06 -2.46 -2.59
C LYS A 404 -3.45 -1.90 -2.31
N GLU A 405 -4.27 -1.66 -3.33
CA GLU A 405 -5.65 -1.18 -3.19
C GLU A 405 -6.49 -2.16 -2.36
N THR A 406 -6.34 -3.47 -2.61
CA THR A 406 -7.03 -4.51 -1.83
C THR A 406 -6.58 -4.51 -0.36
N ALA A 407 -5.28 -4.31 -0.09
CA ALA A 407 -4.75 -4.19 1.27
C ALA A 407 -5.19 -2.90 1.97
N ASP A 408 -5.28 -1.78 1.24
CA ASP A 408 -5.75 -0.49 1.75
C ASP A 408 -7.26 -0.55 2.09
N VAL A 409 -8.08 -1.16 1.24
CA VAL A 409 -9.51 -1.40 1.47
C VAL A 409 -9.72 -2.32 2.68
N SER A 410 -8.93 -3.38 2.77
CA SER A 410 -9.05 -4.35 3.87
C SER A 410 -8.56 -3.82 5.24
N ALA A 411 -7.70 -2.80 5.23
CA ALA A 411 -7.28 -2.04 6.41
C ALA A 411 -8.22 -0.86 6.76
N GLY A 412 -9.21 -0.56 5.91
CA GLY A 412 -10.17 0.52 6.13
C GLY A 412 -9.61 1.93 5.85
N LEU A 413 -8.48 2.04 5.16
CA LEU A 413 -7.82 3.31 4.83
C LEU A 413 -8.41 3.98 3.59
N VAL A 414 -9.11 3.22 2.73
CA VAL A 414 -9.77 3.73 1.52
C VAL A 414 -11.29 3.65 1.67
N VAL A 415 -11.94 4.82 1.77
CA VAL A 415 -13.39 4.96 1.56
C VAL A 415 -13.60 5.18 0.06
N ASN A 416 -13.71 4.12 -0.74
CA ASN A 416 -13.94 4.33 -2.17
C ASN A 416 -15.41 4.67 -2.45
N THR A 417 -15.61 5.87 -2.99
CA THR A 417 -16.77 6.29 -3.75
C THR A 417 -16.89 5.46 -5.03
N SER A 418 -17.87 4.57 -5.04
CA SER A 418 -18.55 3.92 -6.19
C SER A 418 -18.58 2.40 -6.07
N TYR A 419 -19.82 1.90 -6.18
CA TYR A 419 -20.28 0.52 -6.15
C TYR A 419 -20.41 -0.16 -4.77
N ASN A 420 -21.68 -0.42 -4.46
CA ASN A 420 -22.17 -1.33 -3.42
C ASN A 420 -21.60 -2.74 -3.64
N SER A 421 -20.64 -3.14 -2.82
CA SER A 421 -20.48 -4.52 -2.39
C SER A 421 -20.09 -4.48 -0.92
N SER A 422 -20.93 -5.10 -0.09
CA SER A 422 -20.62 -5.63 1.25
C SER A 422 -19.45 -4.96 1.97
N ARG A 423 -19.76 -4.16 3.00
CA ARG A 423 -18.80 -3.79 4.06
C ARG A 423 -18.11 -5.06 4.56
N THR A 424 -16.95 -5.39 3.99
CA THR A 424 -15.99 -6.30 4.60
C THR A 424 -15.54 -5.60 5.87
N GLU A 425 -15.79 -6.21 7.02
CA GLU A 425 -15.32 -5.65 8.29
C GLU A 425 -13.79 -5.47 8.20
N THR A 426 -13.25 -4.43 8.83
CA THR A 426 -11.81 -4.19 8.86
C THR A 426 -11.11 -5.34 9.57
N PHE A 427 -10.47 -6.25 8.81
CA PHE A 427 -9.88 -7.49 9.35
C PHE A 427 -8.34 -7.43 9.50
N LEU A 428 -7.66 -6.44 8.90
CA LEU A 428 -6.19 -6.35 8.94
C LEU A 428 -5.69 -5.46 10.10
N SER A 429 -4.63 -5.91 10.78
CA SER A 429 -3.91 -5.09 11.75
C SER A 429 -3.04 -4.04 11.05
N GLU A 430 -2.88 -2.85 11.64
CA GLU A 430 -1.99 -1.80 11.09
C GLU A 430 -0.54 -2.30 10.88
N ASN A 431 -0.09 -3.23 11.72
CA ASN A 431 1.24 -3.84 11.61
C ASN A 431 1.36 -4.76 10.38
N ASP A 432 0.37 -5.62 10.13
CA ASP A 432 0.38 -6.53 8.97
C ASP A 432 0.25 -5.73 7.66
N HIS A 433 -0.56 -4.67 7.67
CA HIS A 433 -0.66 -3.74 6.55
C HIS A 433 0.69 -3.09 6.23
N SER A 434 1.42 -2.60 7.24
CA SER A 434 2.77 -2.03 7.04
C SER A 434 3.79 -3.05 6.53
N GLN A 435 3.69 -4.32 6.97
CA GLN A 435 4.55 -5.40 6.50
C GLN A 435 4.28 -5.76 5.03
N ILE A 436 3.02 -5.77 4.61
CA ILE A 436 2.63 -5.99 3.20
C ILE A 436 3.17 -4.87 2.32
N LEU A 437 2.98 -3.61 2.71
CA LEU A 437 3.51 -2.48 1.94
C LEU A 437 5.03 -2.50 1.82
N SER A 438 5.74 -2.92 2.88
CA SER A 438 7.20 -3.09 2.84
C SER A 438 7.61 -4.21 1.88
N LYS A 439 6.94 -5.37 1.94
CA LYS A 439 7.18 -6.50 1.03
C LYS A 439 6.85 -6.17 -0.43
N LEU A 440 5.76 -5.43 -0.67
CA LEU A 440 5.35 -4.97 -2.00
C LEU A 440 6.37 -3.99 -2.61
N LYS A 441 6.88 -3.04 -1.81
CA LYS A 441 8.00 -2.18 -2.23
C LYS A 441 9.26 -2.99 -2.52
N GLY A 442 9.58 -3.97 -1.67
CA GLY A 442 10.70 -4.89 -1.87
C GLY A 442 10.58 -5.73 -3.14
N LEU A 443 9.35 -6.14 -3.49
CA LEU A 443 9.04 -6.88 -4.72
C LEU A 443 9.41 -6.09 -5.96
N LEU A 444 8.88 -4.86 -6.08
CA LEU A 444 9.18 -3.99 -7.23
C LEU A 444 10.69 -3.77 -7.36
N ILE A 445 11.36 -3.39 -6.27
CA ILE A 445 12.82 -3.17 -6.25
C ILE A 445 13.57 -4.41 -6.76
N SER A 446 13.21 -5.61 -6.27
CA SER A 446 13.90 -6.84 -6.66
C SER A 446 13.70 -7.23 -8.13
N VAL A 447 12.51 -6.99 -8.70
CA VAL A 447 12.22 -7.26 -10.11
C VAL A 447 12.95 -6.24 -11.00
N CYS A 448 12.92 -4.95 -10.63
CA CYS A 448 13.71 -3.89 -11.28
C CYS A 448 15.21 -4.20 -11.27
N ASP A 449 15.77 -4.58 -10.11
CA ASP A 449 17.19 -4.88 -9.97
C ASP A 449 17.60 -6.11 -10.79
N TYR A 450 16.78 -7.17 -10.78
CA TYR A 450 17.03 -8.36 -11.60
C TYR A 450 17.04 -8.03 -13.10
N CYS A 451 16.07 -7.25 -13.59
CA CYS A 451 16.03 -6.87 -15.01
C CYS A 451 17.24 -6.02 -15.40
N ASN A 452 17.65 -5.07 -14.54
CA ASN A 452 18.84 -4.25 -14.77
C ASN A 452 20.14 -5.06 -14.73
N GLU A 453 20.27 -6.03 -13.82
CA GLU A 453 21.44 -6.91 -13.73
C GLU A 453 21.55 -7.81 -14.97
N ARG A 454 20.43 -8.35 -15.47
CA ARG A 454 20.42 -9.19 -16.67
C ARG A 454 20.73 -8.42 -17.95
N LEU A 455 20.14 -7.23 -18.13
CA LEU A 455 20.53 -6.35 -19.23
C LEU A 455 22.00 -5.90 -19.11
N GLY A 456 22.48 -5.65 -17.88
CA GLY A 456 23.89 -5.34 -17.62
C GLY A 456 24.83 -6.48 -17.99
N ALA A 457 24.45 -7.73 -17.68
CA ALA A 457 25.20 -8.92 -18.06
C ALA A 457 25.32 -9.05 -19.59
N LEU A 458 24.24 -8.81 -20.35
CA LEU A 458 24.25 -8.81 -21.82
C LEU A 458 25.15 -7.72 -22.42
N ILE A 459 25.32 -6.59 -21.73
CA ILE A 459 26.26 -5.54 -22.11
C ILE A 459 27.71 -5.96 -21.83
N SER A 460 27.95 -6.59 -20.67
CA SER A 460 29.29 -7.04 -20.28
C SER A 460 29.84 -8.13 -21.19
N THR A 461 29.01 -9.03 -21.72
CA THR A 461 29.47 -10.08 -22.64
C THR A 461 29.99 -9.53 -23.97
N GLN A 462 29.50 -8.35 -24.40
CA GLN A 462 29.90 -7.72 -25.66
C GLN A 462 31.17 -6.86 -25.54
N SER A 463 31.54 -6.42 -24.33
CA SER A 463 32.69 -5.50 -24.15
C SER A 463 34.03 -6.07 -24.61
N ASP A 464 34.14 -7.39 -24.65
CA ASP A 464 35.42 -8.07 -24.78
C ASP A 464 35.75 -8.50 -26.22
N LYS A 465 34.76 -8.57 -27.13
CA LYS A 465 34.92 -9.28 -28.41
C LYS A 465 34.75 -8.44 -29.69
N ASN A 466 33.89 -7.42 -29.74
CA ASN A 466 33.57 -6.69 -30.98
C ASN A 466 33.94 -5.19 -30.97
N SER A 467 34.30 -4.63 -32.14
CA SER A 467 34.53 -3.19 -32.32
C SER A 467 33.21 -2.44 -32.48
N ILE A 468 32.78 -1.76 -31.41
CA ILE A 468 31.53 -1.00 -31.39
C ILE A 468 31.74 0.37 -32.06
N THR A 469 30.78 0.79 -32.88
CA THR A 469 30.80 2.09 -33.55
C THR A 469 30.27 3.21 -32.65
N ALA A 470 30.64 4.47 -32.93
CA ALA A 470 30.18 5.64 -32.15
C ALA A 470 28.64 5.71 -32.07
N HIS A 471 27.98 5.41 -33.19
CA HIS A 471 26.52 5.42 -33.30
C HIS A 471 25.86 4.40 -32.37
N GLN A 472 26.39 3.17 -32.34
CA GLN A 472 25.89 2.10 -31.47
C GLN A 472 26.04 2.43 -29.98
N VAL A 473 27.14 3.10 -29.56
CA VAL A 473 27.29 3.52 -28.15
C VAL A 473 26.29 4.62 -27.79
N SER A 474 26.01 5.56 -28.71
CA SER A 474 25.00 6.60 -28.51
C SER A 474 23.58 6.03 -28.41
N GLU A 475 23.22 5.10 -29.30
CA GLU A 475 21.92 4.42 -29.26
C GLU A 475 21.77 3.58 -27.98
N LEU A 476 22.82 2.88 -27.56
CA LEU A 476 22.84 2.17 -26.29
C LEU A 476 22.68 3.11 -25.09
N SER A 477 23.30 4.29 -25.12
CA SER A 477 23.14 5.30 -24.06
C SER A 477 21.67 5.69 -23.91
N LYS A 478 20.96 5.92 -25.03
CA LYS A 478 19.53 6.25 -25.01
C LYS A 478 18.69 5.13 -24.44
N ILE A 479 18.91 3.89 -24.87
CA ILE A 479 18.17 2.73 -24.36
C ILE A 479 18.40 2.53 -22.85
N VAL A 480 19.65 2.66 -22.39
CA VAL A 480 19.99 2.54 -20.97
C VAL A 480 19.35 3.66 -20.15
N GLU A 481 19.33 4.90 -20.64
CA GLU A 481 18.66 6.03 -19.98
C GLU A 481 17.14 5.86 -19.94
N GLU A 482 16.50 5.51 -21.05
CA GLU A 482 15.06 5.26 -21.12
C GLU A 482 14.62 4.13 -20.17
N PHE A 483 15.33 3.00 -20.21
CA PHE A 483 15.02 1.86 -19.35
C PHE A 483 15.26 2.15 -17.87
N THR A 484 16.37 2.84 -17.53
CA THR A 484 16.66 3.18 -16.13
C THR A 484 15.70 4.23 -15.59
N ASN A 485 15.30 5.22 -16.38
CA ASN A 485 14.28 6.19 -15.99
C ASN A 485 12.92 5.50 -15.76
N MET A 486 12.52 4.57 -16.63
CA MET A 486 11.31 3.78 -16.42
C MET A 486 11.39 2.93 -15.14
N CYS A 487 12.52 2.29 -14.85
CA CYS A 487 12.73 1.57 -13.59
C CYS A 487 12.66 2.52 -12.38
N GLU A 488 13.22 3.73 -12.49
CA GLU A 488 13.20 4.75 -11.44
C GLU A 488 11.78 5.26 -11.17
N GLU A 489 10.95 5.45 -12.20
CA GLU A 489 9.54 5.82 -12.06
C GLU A 489 8.69 4.74 -11.38
N VAL A 490 9.01 3.46 -11.60
CA VAL A 490 8.27 2.33 -11.02
C VAL A 490 8.73 2.02 -9.60
N CYS A 491 10.04 2.01 -9.36
CA CYS A 491 10.64 1.56 -8.11
C CYS A 491 11.02 2.69 -7.13
N GLY A 492 11.09 3.95 -7.60
CA GLY A 492 11.51 5.11 -6.79
C GLY A 492 12.98 5.07 -6.36
N ARG A 493 13.77 4.15 -6.92
CA ARG A 493 15.19 3.92 -6.61
C ARG A 493 15.97 3.68 -7.91
N GLN A 494 17.16 4.29 -8.01
CA GLN A 494 18.06 4.08 -9.15
C GLN A 494 18.81 2.75 -9.00
N SER A 495 18.67 1.84 -9.97
CA SER A 495 19.50 0.63 -10.04
C SER A 495 20.82 0.95 -10.76
N ALA A 496 21.94 0.63 -10.12
CA ALA A 496 23.27 1.01 -10.61
C ALA A 496 23.87 -0.02 -11.59
N ALA A 497 23.33 -1.24 -11.65
CA ALA A 497 23.95 -2.36 -12.37
C ALA A 497 24.09 -2.08 -13.88
N LEU A 498 23.00 -1.65 -14.53
CA LEU A 498 22.99 -1.36 -15.97
C LEU A 498 23.87 -0.14 -16.31
N LYS A 499 23.75 0.95 -15.52
CA LYS A 499 24.57 2.16 -15.68
C LYS A 499 26.06 1.86 -15.49
N ALA A 500 26.42 0.96 -14.58
CA ALA A 500 27.80 0.53 -14.35
C ALA A 500 28.35 -0.29 -15.53
N ALA A 501 27.59 -1.27 -16.03
CA ALA A 501 27.97 -2.05 -17.21
C ALA A 501 28.17 -1.16 -18.45
N PHE A 502 27.25 -0.21 -18.68
CA PHE A 502 27.39 0.78 -19.74
C PHE A 502 28.63 1.67 -19.58
N LYS A 503 28.91 2.17 -18.36
CA LYS A 503 30.13 2.97 -18.09
C LYS A 503 31.42 2.23 -18.43
N ILE A 504 31.49 0.93 -18.12
CA ILE A 504 32.66 0.10 -18.46
C ILE A 504 32.80 -0.02 -19.98
N LEU A 505 31.70 -0.35 -20.67
CA LEU A 505 31.69 -0.48 -22.13
C LEU A 505 32.09 0.84 -22.82
N ALA A 506 31.44 1.93 -22.45
CA ALA A 506 31.68 3.25 -23.01
C ALA A 506 33.09 3.75 -22.64
N GLY A 507 33.60 3.41 -21.45
CA GLY A 507 34.99 3.68 -21.05
C GLY A 507 36.02 2.96 -21.94
N ASN A 508 35.79 1.67 -22.22
CA ASN A 508 36.63 0.89 -23.14
C ASN A 508 36.61 1.46 -24.57
N TYR A 509 35.44 1.87 -25.05
CA TYR A 509 35.30 2.56 -26.34
C TYR A 509 36.08 3.88 -26.36
N VAL A 510 35.89 4.75 -25.36
CA VAL A 510 36.59 6.04 -25.25
C VAL A 510 38.10 5.85 -25.16
N HIS A 511 38.57 4.79 -24.49
CA HIS A 511 39.99 4.46 -24.44
C HIS A 511 40.54 4.03 -25.81
N LYS A 512 39.86 3.12 -26.53
CA LYS A 512 40.22 2.73 -27.91
C LYS A 512 40.19 3.93 -28.85
N PHE A 513 39.16 4.77 -28.76
CA PHE A 513 39.02 6.02 -29.50
C PHE A 513 40.23 6.93 -29.25
N ASN A 514 40.59 7.17 -27.99
CA ASN A 514 41.73 8.02 -27.64
C ASN A 514 43.06 7.49 -28.22
N ILE A 515 43.32 6.17 -28.09
CA ILE A 515 44.54 5.56 -28.62
C ILE A 515 44.62 5.72 -30.14
N GLN A 516 43.52 5.46 -30.87
CA GLN A 516 43.49 5.59 -32.32
C GLN A 516 43.79 7.03 -32.78
N ARG A 517 43.19 8.03 -32.11
CA ARG A 517 43.35 9.45 -32.48
C ARG A 517 44.74 9.96 -32.12
N LYS A 518 45.27 9.56 -30.95
CA LYS A 518 46.65 9.84 -30.54
C LYS A 518 47.67 9.23 -31.51
N ASN A 519 47.50 7.98 -31.91
CA ASN A 519 48.39 7.32 -32.88
C ASN A 519 48.32 7.96 -34.26
N LYS A 520 47.12 8.31 -34.74
CA LYS A 520 46.94 9.05 -36.00
C LYS A 520 47.65 10.40 -35.96
N LEU A 521 47.51 11.14 -34.86
CA LEU A 521 48.17 12.43 -34.68
C LEU A 521 49.71 12.29 -34.69
N ILE A 522 50.26 11.31 -33.96
CA ILE A 522 51.71 11.07 -33.91
C ILE A 522 52.25 10.71 -35.29
N MET A 523 51.57 9.81 -36.02
CA MET A 523 51.95 9.42 -37.37
C MET A 523 52.01 10.62 -38.31
N LEU A 524 51.01 11.50 -38.26
CA LEU A 524 50.94 12.69 -39.12
C LEU A 524 51.98 13.74 -38.72
N LEU A 525 52.22 13.93 -37.42
CA LEU A 525 53.28 14.81 -36.92
C LEU A 525 54.66 14.34 -37.37
N ASP A 526 54.92 13.04 -37.38
CA ASP A 526 56.21 12.50 -37.82
C ASP A 526 56.47 12.67 -39.32
N ALA A 527 55.40 12.73 -40.12
CA ALA A 527 55.45 13.00 -41.55
C ALA A 527 55.43 14.51 -41.91
N GLU A 528 55.20 15.39 -40.93
CA GLU A 528 55.02 16.82 -41.15
C GLU A 528 56.32 17.51 -41.56
N ARG A 529 56.24 18.32 -42.62
CA ARG A 529 57.39 19.07 -43.16
C ARG A 529 57.40 20.54 -42.75
N TRP A 530 56.38 20.99 -42.00
CA TRP A 530 56.23 22.38 -41.55
C TRP A 530 56.18 23.35 -42.72
N GLN A 531 55.32 23.05 -43.68
CA GLN A 531 55.05 23.92 -44.83
C GLN A 531 53.68 24.59 -44.66
N SER A 532 53.53 25.76 -45.27
CA SER A 532 52.22 26.45 -45.32
C SER A 532 51.23 25.59 -46.10
N THR A 533 50.10 25.25 -45.48
CA THR A 533 49.04 24.49 -46.12
C THR A 533 47.79 25.33 -46.32
N GLU A 534 47.14 25.18 -47.47
CA GLU A 534 45.84 25.79 -47.73
C GLU A 534 44.77 25.21 -46.79
N VAL A 535 43.86 26.07 -46.36
CA VAL A 535 42.83 25.75 -45.38
C VAL A 535 41.54 25.35 -46.10
N PRO A 536 41.05 24.11 -45.89
CA PRO A 536 39.73 23.70 -46.35
C PRO A 536 38.62 24.48 -45.65
N THR A 537 37.55 24.76 -46.38
CA THR A 537 36.36 25.48 -45.86
C THR A 537 35.71 24.78 -44.68
N GLU A 538 35.73 23.45 -44.63
CA GLU A 538 35.22 22.65 -43.50
C GLU A 538 35.90 23.02 -42.18
N ILE A 539 37.20 23.28 -42.21
CA ILE A 539 37.99 23.57 -41.00
C ILE A 539 37.75 25.00 -40.54
N GLN A 540 37.56 25.94 -41.47
CA GLN A 540 37.12 27.29 -41.16
C GLN A 540 35.76 27.27 -40.45
N LEU A 541 34.79 26.49 -40.95
CA LEU A 541 33.48 26.35 -40.31
C LEU A 541 33.55 25.75 -38.89
N LEU A 542 34.44 24.79 -38.65
CA LEU A 542 34.65 24.22 -37.30
C LEU A 542 35.21 25.27 -36.33
N VAL A 543 36.16 26.09 -36.79
CA VAL A 543 36.76 27.17 -36.00
C VAL A 543 35.74 28.28 -35.72
N ASP A 544 34.93 28.66 -36.70
CA ASP A 544 33.88 29.65 -36.53
C ASP A 544 32.81 29.18 -35.51
N LYS A 545 32.43 27.89 -35.56
CA LYS A 545 31.53 27.28 -34.56
C LYS A 545 32.13 27.28 -33.15
N LEU A 546 33.42 26.96 -33.02
CA LEU A 546 34.15 27.05 -31.74
C LEU A 546 34.21 28.49 -31.22
N ALA A 547 34.42 29.47 -32.11
CA ALA A 547 34.50 30.89 -31.77
C ALA A 547 33.17 31.42 -31.22
N LEU A 548 32.05 31.01 -31.81
CA LEU A 548 30.70 31.37 -31.36
C LEU A 548 30.35 30.78 -29.99
N GLY A 549 31.05 29.73 -29.55
CA GLY A 549 30.79 29.04 -28.28
C GLY A 549 29.61 28.06 -28.34
N ASP A 550 29.13 27.74 -29.54
CA ASP A 550 28.06 26.77 -29.74
C ASP A 550 28.53 25.35 -29.49
N VAL A 551 27.67 24.55 -28.86
CA VAL A 551 27.93 23.12 -28.63
C VAL A 551 27.97 22.38 -29.97
N ILE A 552 29.13 21.81 -30.30
CA ILE A 552 29.32 21.02 -31.52
C ILE A 552 28.57 19.69 -31.40
N LYS A 553 27.45 19.57 -32.12
CA LYS A 553 26.60 18.37 -32.14
C LYS A 553 26.99 17.36 -33.23
N SER A 554 27.62 17.83 -34.31
CA SER A 554 27.97 17.03 -35.46
C SER A 554 29.13 17.65 -36.23
N LEU A 555 29.93 16.80 -36.87
CA LEU A 555 30.95 17.23 -37.82
C LEU A 555 30.29 17.58 -39.16
N PRO A 556 30.78 18.57 -39.90
CA PRO A 556 30.41 18.77 -41.30
C PRO A 556 30.65 17.48 -42.09
N GLU A 557 29.71 17.07 -42.94
CA GLU A 557 29.88 15.91 -43.82
C GLU A 557 31.07 16.16 -44.76
N SER A 558 31.94 15.15 -44.89
CA SER A 558 32.97 15.16 -45.94
C SER A 558 32.24 15.11 -47.28
N PRO A 559 32.55 15.97 -48.26
CA PRO A 559 31.87 15.97 -49.54
C PRO A 559 32.05 14.61 -50.21
N THR A 560 30.93 13.99 -50.60
CA THR A 560 30.88 12.83 -51.48
C THR A 560 31.24 13.24 -52.91
N GLU A 561 31.79 12.30 -53.69
CA GLU A 561 32.27 12.56 -55.05
C GLU A 561 31.19 13.13 -55.99
N GLU A 562 29.90 12.96 -55.67
CA GLU A 562 28.77 13.49 -56.45
C GLU A 562 28.50 15.00 -56.22
N ASP A 563 28.90 15.56 -55.07
CA ASP A 563 28.75 16.99 -54.75
C ASP A 563 29.86 17.88 -55.36
N MET A 564 30.88 17.26 -55.96
CA MET A 564 32.01 17.94 -56.60
C MET A 564 31.62 18.72 -57.86
N SER A 565 30.42 18.50 -58.40
CA SER A 565 30.02 19.02 -59.71
C SER A 565 29.24 20.35 -59.67
N THR A 566 28.54 20.69 -58.58
CA THR A 566 27.52 21.77 -58.67
C THR A 566 27.50 22.85 -57.60
N LYS A 567 28.26 22.76 -56.48
CA LYS A 567 28.18 23.81 -55.43
C LYS A 567 29.48 24.35 -54.80
N TYR A 568 30.67 23.82 -55.10
CA TYR A 568 31.90 24.28 -54.45
C TYR A 568 32.87 25.00 -55.41
N LEU A 569 32.60 26.29 -55.64
CA LEU A 569 33.59 27.26 -56.13
C LEU A 569 34.38 27.91 -54.98
N ASN A 570 34.31 27.37 -53.76
CA ASN A 570 35.01 27.91 -52.61
C ASN A 570 36.47 27.44 -52.60
N ARG A 571 37.31 28.25 -53.25
CA ARG A 571 38.78 28.17 -53.26
C ARG A 571 39.31 28.01 -51.83
N ALA A 572 40.16 27.01 -51.59
CA ALA A 572 40.87 26.86 -50.32
C ALA A 572 41.61 28.16 -49.99
N ALA A 573 41.50 28.62 -48.74
CA ALA A 573 42.09 29.90 -48.33
C ALA A 573 43.56 29.71 -47.96
N ALA A 574 44.41 30.68 -48.30
CA ALA A 574 45.84 30.62 -47.97
C ALA A 574 46.13 30.75 -46.45
N ALA A 575 45.17 31.26 -45.67
CA ALA A 575 45.26 31.43 -44.23
C ALA A 575 43.89 31.20 -43.56
N LEU A 576 43.91 30.71 -42.33
CA LEU A 576 42.74 30.55 -41.47
C LEU A 576 42.39 31.90 -40.85
N LYS A 577 41.12 32.32 -40.93
CA LYS A 577 40.68 33.59 -40.33
C LYS A 577 40.17 33.35 -38.92
N VAL A 578 40.77 33.98 -37.93
CA VAL A 578 40.34 33.92 -36.53
C VAL A 578 40.13 35.35 -36.03
N GLY A 579 38.86 35.77 -35.92
CA GLY A 579 38.49 37.14 -35.59
C GLY A 579 39.03 38.14 -36.61
N SER A 580 39.97 39.00 -36.19
CA SER A 580 40.63 40.02 -37.04
C SER A 580 42.00 39.59 -37.56
N GLN A 581 42.48 38.39 -37.23
CA GLN A 581 43.83 37.93 -37.62
C GLN A 581 43.79 36.76 -38.60
N ASP A 582 44.71 36.79 -39.55
CA ASP A 582 44.99 35.68 -40.45
C ASP A 582 46.08 34.77 -39.84
N TYR A 583 45.83 33.46 -39.83
CA TYR A 583 46.72 32.43 -39.30
C TYR A 583 47.22 31.54 -40.44
N VAL A 584 48.53 31.64 -40.72
CA VAL A 584 49.22 30.72 -41.64
C VAL A 584 49.74 29.53 -40.82
N THR A 585 49.28 28.33 -41.11
CA THR A 585 49.51 27.14 -40.26
C THR A 585 49.93 25.92 -41.06
N ALA A 586 50.55 24.95 -40.36
CA ALA A 586 50.90 23.65 -40.92
C ALA A 586 49.69 22.69 -40.97
N GLY A 587 49.74 21.70 -41.87
CA GLY A 587 48.62 20.79 -42.12
C GLY A 587 48.21 19.94 -40.91
N THR A 588 49.17 19.52 -40.09
CA THR A 588 48.90 18.77 -38.85
C THR A 588 48.05 19.51 -37.83
N VAL A 589 48.12 20.85 -37.78
CA VAL A 589 47.27 21.66 -36.88
C VAL A 589 45.83 21.66 -37.36
N LEU A 590 45.62 21.73 -38.67
CA LEU A 590 44.29 21.64 -39.27
C LEU A 590 43.64 20.29 -38.95
N ILE A 591 44.43 19.22 -39.00
CA ILE A 591 43.97 17.89 -38.58
C ILE A 591 43.73 17.85 -37.07
N LEU A 592 44.56 18.49 -36.25
CA LEU A 592 44.31 18.62 -34.81
C LEU A 592 42.97 19.32 -34.52
N ILE A 593 42.60 20.38 -35.26
CA ILE A 593 41.29 21.04 -35.14
C ILE A 593 40.15 20.05 -35.40
N ARG A 594 40.27 19.24 -36.46
CA ARG A 594 39.30 18.19 -36.76
C ARG A 594 39.23 17.14 -35.64
N LEU A 595 40.38 16.68 -35.14
CA LEU A 595 40.43 15.74 -34.04
C LEU A 595 39.79 16.32 -32.78
N VAL A 596 40.14 17.54 -32.37
CA VAL A 596 39.53 18.25 -31.23
C VAL A 596 38.01 18.31 -31.39
N SER A 597 37.52 18.58 -32.61
CA SER A 597 36.09 18.60 -32.91
C SER A 597 35.44 17.22 -32.79
N GLU A 598 36.12 16.12 -33.19
CA GLU A 598 35.67 14.74 -32.93
C GLU A 598 35.53 14.46 -31.43
N TYR A 599 36.46 14.94 -30.58
CA TYR A 599 36.34 14.81 -29.12
C TYR A 599 35.16 15.63 -28.58
N CYS A 600 34.88 16.81 -29.14
CA CYS A 600 33.74 17.64 -28.74
C CYS A 600 32.40 16.98 -29.05
N VAL A 601 32.27 16.34 -30.22
CA VAL A 601 31.08 15.54 -30.60
C VAL A 601 30.95 14.30 -29.71
N CYS A 602 32.04 13.58 -29.47
CA CYS A 602 32.03 12.42 -28.57
C CYS A 602 31.60 12.79 -27.13
N ALA A 603 32.00 13.98 -26.66
CA ALA A 603 31.54 14.51 -25.37
C ALA A 603 30.06 14.89 -25.36
N TYR A 604 29.50 15.33 -26.49
CA TYR A 604 28.07 15.59 -26.65
C TYR A 604 27.25 14.29 -26.65
N ASP A 605 27.72 13.27 -27.36
CA ASP A 605 27.05 11.97 -27.43
C ASP A 605 27.12 11.18 -26.12
N LEU A 606 28.21 11.34 -25.35
CA LEU A 606 28.49 10.61 -24.10
C LEU A 606 28.73 11.56 -22.93
N GLN A 607 27.71 12.34 -22.56
CA GLN A 607 27.80 13.34 -21.47
C GLN A 607 28.24 12.72 -20.14
N LEU A 608 27.83 11.47 -19.86
CA LEU A 608 28.21 10.72 -18.67
C LEU A 608 29.73 10.53 -18.50
N LEU A 609 30.48 10.46 -19.62
CA LEU A 609 31.93 10.27 -19.65
C LEU A 609 32.69 11.55 -20.02
N GLY A 610 32.02 12.69 -20.14
CA GLY A 610 32.65 13.93 -20.60
C GLY A 610 33.87 14.39 -19.79
N PRO A 611 33.97 14.22 -18.45
CA PRO A 611 35.21 14.50 -17.72
C PRO A 611 36.39 13.62 -18.15
N VAL A 612 36.15 12.34 -18.47
CA VAL A 612 37.17 11.41 -18.97
C VAL A 612 37.61 11.81 -20.38
N ILE A 613 36.66 12.20 -21.23
CA ILE A 613 36.93 12.68 -22.59
C ILE A 613 37.74 13.99 -22.55
N GLY A 614 37.41 14.93 -21.65
CA GLY A 614 38.16 16.16 -21.45
C GLY A 614 39.61 15.93 -21.01
N ARG A 615 39.84 14.95 -20.12
CA ARG A 615 41.20 14.53 -19.74
C ARG A 615 41.97 13.92 -20.92
N ASN A 616 41.32 13.09 -21.73
CA ASN A 616 41.93 12.51 -22.93
C ASN A 616 42.29 13.59 -23.97
N LEU A 617 41.43 14.59 -24.14
CA LEU A 617 41.72 15.74 -25.01
C LEU A 617 42.92 16.55 -24.50
N THR A 618 43.01 16.76 -23.18
CA THR A 618 44.18 17.39 -22.55
C THR A 618 45.46 16.60 -22.83
N GLU A 619 45.40 15.26 -22.78
CA GLU A 619 46.53 14.39 -23.13
C GLU A 619 46.89 14.46 -24.62
N LEU A 620 45.90 14.56 -25.52
CA LEU A 620 46.12 14.75 -26.96
C LEU A 620 46.86 16.06 -27.22
N LEU A 621 46.43 17.17 -26.62
CA LEU A 621 47.08 18.47 -26.75
C LEU A 621 48.51 18.46 -26.16
N ARG A 622 48.72 17.80 -25.02
CA ARG A 622 50.06 17.61 -24.45
C ARG A 622 50.96 16.78 -25.38
N THR A 623 50.40 15.75 -26.02
CA THR A 623 51.11 14.92 -26.99
C THR A 623 51.52 15.75 -28.21
N PHE A 624 50.62 16.59 -28.72
CA PHE A 624 50.92 17.53 -29.80
C PHE A 624 52.08 18.47 -29.42
N ASN A 625 52.02 19.10 -28.24
CA ASN A 625 53.06 20.03 -27.78
C ASN A 625 54.43 19.33 -27.62
N SER A 626 54.45 18.20 -26.91
CA SER A 626 55.66 17.42 -26.65
C SER A 626 56.30 16.91 -27.95
N ARG A 627 55.49 16.38 -28.87
CA ARG A 627 56.01 15.87 -30.15
C ARG A 627 56.47 17.01 -31.06
N SER A 628 55.76 18.13 -31.11
CA SER A 628 56.18 19.32 -31.87
C SER A 628 57.50 19.90 -31.35
N CYS A 629 57.68 19.97 -30.02
CA CYS A 629 58.94 20.38 -29.41
C CYS A 629 60.08 19.43 -29.80
N HIS A 630 59.86 18.11 -29.74
CA HIS A 630 60.86 17.13 -30.17
C HIS A 630 61.23 17.23 -31.65
N LEU A 631 60.24 17.45 -32.52
CA LEU A 631 60.44 17.53 -33.96
C LEU A 631 61.18 18.81 -34.36
N VAL A 632 60.81 19.95 -33.76
CA VAL A 632 61.30 21.27 -34.14
C VAL A 632 62.54 21.69 -33.33
N LEU A 633 62.46 21.73 -31.99
CA LEU A 633 63.60 22.11 -31.14
C LEU A 633 64.59 20.96 -30.95
N GLY A 634 64.09 19.73 -30.80
CA GLY A 634 64.90 18.52 -30.64
C GLY A 634 65.52 17.98 -31.95
N ALA A 635 65.31 18.68 -33.08
CA ALA A 635 65.76 18.29 -34.41
C ALA A 635 65.29 16.89 -34.87
N GLY A 636 64.23 16.36 -34.26
CA GLY A 636 63.67 15.05 -34.62
C GLY A 636 63.19 14.99 -36.08
N ALA A 637 62.66 16.09 -36.60
CA ALA A 637 62.13 16.19 -37.96
C ALA A 637 63.18 15.96 -39.05
N LEU A 638 64.47 16.11 -38.74
CA LEU A 638 65.55 15.78 -39.69
C LEU A 638 65.57 14.28 -40.02
N ARG A 639 65.25 13.43 -39.03
CA ARG A 639 65.27 11.97 -39.14
C ARG A 639 63.92 11.38 -39.54
N THR A 640 62.82 11.91 -39.00
CA THR A 640 61.47 11.38 -39.26
C THR A 640 60.85 11.94 -40.54
N ALA A 641 60.88 13.27 -40.74
CA ALA A 641 60.25 13.91 -41.90
C ALA A 641 61.18 14.07 -43.12
N GLY A 642 62.47 13.76 -42.95
CA GLY A 642 63.49 13.83 -44.02
C GLY A 642 63.93 15.25 -44.38
N LEU A 643 63.77 16.21 -43.47
CA LEU A 643 64.24 17.59 -43.67
C LEU A 643 65.78 17.66 -43.59
N LYS A 644 66.41 18.45 -44.46
CA LYS A 644 67.88 18.65 -44.44
C LYS A 644 68.32 19.60 -43.33
N THR A 645 67.55 20.65 -43.08
CA THR A 645 67.81 21.67 -42.05
C THR A 645 66.50 22.22 -41.51
N ILE A 646 66.48 22.64 -40.24
CA ILE A 646 65.36 23.38 -39.65
C ILE A 646 65.60 24.87 -39.91
N THR A 647 64.73 25.48 -40.71
CA THR A 647 64.80 26.89 -41.10
C THR A 647 64.02 27.78 -40.12
N SER A 648 64.28 29.09 -40.16
CA SER A 648 63.52 30.09 -39.40
C SER A 648 62.03 30.09 -39.77
N THR A 649 61.67 29.76 -41.01
CA THR A 649 60.27 29.56 -41.44
C THR A 649 59.59 28.43 -40.68
N ASN A 650 60.28 27.31 -40.44
CA ASN A 650 59.72 26.16 -39.74
C ASN A 650 59.50 26.48 -38.25
N LEU A 651 60.41 27.25 -37.64
CA LEU A 651 60.26 27.75 -36.27
C LEU A 651 59.09 28.73 -36.15
N ALA A 652 58.94 29.65 -37.11
CA ALA A 652 57.84 30.60 -37.16
C ALA A 652 56.48 29.89 -37.36
N LEU A 653 56.40 28.92 -38.27
CA LEU A 653 55.20 28.12 -38.51
C LEU A 653 54.82 27.27 -37.30
N ALA A 654 55.80 26.66 -36.61
CA ALA A 654 55.55 25.94 -35.37
C ALA A 654 55.04 26.86 -34.26
N SER A 655 55.62 28.05 -34.11
CA SER A 655 55.16 29.07 -33.17
C SER A 655 53.71 29.50 -33.47
N ARG A 656 53.41 29.86 -34.73
CA ARG A 656 52.06 30.27 -35.14
C ARG A 656 51.02 29.16 -34.98
N SER A 657 51.41 27.92 -35.26
CA SER A 657 50.61 26.72 -35.05
C SER A 657 50.24 26.52 -33.57
N LEU A 658 51.19 26.71 -32.65
CA LEU A 658 50.97 26.61 -31.22
C LEU A 658 50.14 27.78 -30.67
N GLN A 659 50.30 28.99 -31.22
CA GLN A 659 49.46 30.14 -30.89
C GLN A 659 47.98 29.89 -31.25
N LEU A 660 47.71 29.23 -32.38
CA LEU A 660 46.35 28.84 -32.73
C LEU A 660 45.78 27.85 -31.72
N VAL A 661 46.55 26.83 -31.34
CA VAL A 661 46.12 25.86 -30.30
C VAL A 661 45.85 26.57 -28.98
N LEU A 662 46.69 27.54 -28.60
CA LEU A 662 46.49 28.36 -27.40
C LEU A 662 45.17 29.14 -27.45
N TRP A 663 44.83 29.71 -28.60
CA TRP A 663 43.55 30.40 -28.81
C TRP A 663 42.35 29.45 -28.70
N MET A 664 42.47 28.20 -29.13
CA MET A 664 41.36 27.23 -29.07
C MET A 664 41.04 26.74 -27.65
N ILE A 665 42.02 26.67 -26.75
CA ILE A 665 41.87 26.07 -25.40
C ILE A 665 40.69 26.69 -24.61
N PRO A 666 40.54 28.04 -24.52
CA PRO A 666 39.40 28.66 -23.85
C PRO A 666 38.03 28.26 -24.43
N HIS A 667 37.93 28.15 -25.76
CA HIS A 667 36.68 27.77 -26.44
C HIS A 667 36.32 26.31 -26.16
N ILE A 668 37.31 25.41 -26.18
CA ILE A 668 37.15 24.00 -25.81
C ILE A 668 36.69 23.90 -24.34
N ARG A 669 37.32 24.68 -23.43
CA ARG A 669 36.96 24.70 -22.00
C ARG A 669 35.50 25.09 -21.81
N ASN A 670 35.01 26.09 -22.54
CA ASN A 670 33.61 26.51 -22.48
C ASN A 670 32.65 25.44 -23.03
N HIS A 671 33.00 24.75 -24.11
CA HIS A 671 32.20 23.63 -24.65
C HIS A 671 32.02 22.50 -23.63
N PHE A 672 33.10 22.05 -23.01
CA PHE A 672 33.02 20.98 -21.99
C PHE A 672 32.33 21.46 -20.70
N ARG A 673 32.48 22.74 -20.32
CA ARG A 673 31.76 23.33 -19.18
C ARG A 673 30.25 23.32 -19.40
N ALA A 674 29.80 23.61 -20.62
CA ALA A 674 28.37 23.57 -20.97
C ALA A 674 27.77 22.16 -20.88
N LEU A 675 28.59 21.12 -21.11
CA LEU A 675 28.13 19.72 -21.14
C LEU A 675 28.26 18.99 -19.79
N CYS A 676 29.32 19.26 -19.02
CA CYS A 676 29.68 18.44 -17.85
C CYS A 676 29.94 19.24 -16.57
N GLY A 677 29.69 20.56 -16.58
CA GLY A 677 30.01 21.45 -15.46
C GLY A 677 31.51 21.73 -15.30
N ASP A 678 31.91 22.25 -14.13
CA ASP A 678 33.26 22.82 -13.89
C ASP A 678 34.39 21.80 -13.64
N ASN A 679 34.13 20.49 -13.69
CA ASN A 679 35.11 19.45 -13.29
C ASN A 679 36.15 19.13 -14.37
N LEU A 680 36.82 20.14 -14.94
CA LEU A 680 37.80 19.99 -16.02
C LEU A 680 39.19 20.41 -15.56
N ALA A 681 39.94 19.45 -15.02
CA ALA A 681 41.33 19.66 -14.60
C ALA A 681 42.31 19.35 -15.75
N GLY A 682 43.28 20.23 -15.99
CA GLY A 682 44.46 19.95 -16.81
C GLY A 682 44.69 20.88 -18.01
N PHE A 683 43.66 21.58 -18.49
CA PHE A 683 43.82 22.55 -19.59
C PHE A 683 44.79 23.69 -19.23
N ASP A 684 44.77 24.18 -17.97
CA ASP A 684 45.67 25.26 -17.51
C ASP A 684 47.15 24.85 -17.53
N SER A 685 47.44 23.58 -17.25
CA SER A 685 48.80 23.05 -17.35
C SER A 685 49.25 23.05 -18.81
N VAL A 686 48.39 22.59 -19.72
CA VAL A 686 48.71 22.55 -21.15
C VAL A 686 48.88 23.95 -21.72
N GLU A 687 48.04 24.91 -21.30
CA GLU A 687 48.12 26.33 -21.69
C GLU A 687 49.50 26.92 -21.32
N LYS A 688 49.96 26.67 -20.09
CA LYS A 688 51.30 27.08 -19.62
C LYS A 688 52.43 26.38 -20.39
N ASP A 689 52.32 25.06 -20.60
CA ASP A 689 53.33 24.27 -21.31
C ASP A 689 53.49 24.73 -22.77
N ILE A 690 52.38 25.05 -23.44
CA ILE A 690 52.39 25.59 -24.82
C ILE A 690 52.97 27.00 -24.84
N GLY A 691 52.57 27.87 -23.90
CA GLY A 691 53.13 29.22 -23.78
C GLY A 691 54.64 29.21 -23.58
N HIS A 692 55.16 28.32 -22.73
CA HIS A 692 56.61 28.17 -22.54
C HIS A 692 57.32 27.69 -23.81
N HIS A 693 56.73 26.76 -24.55
CA HIS A 693 57.30 26.27 -25.81
C HIS A 693 57.36 27.38 -26.89
N ILE A 694 56.33 28.24 -26.98
CA ILE A 694 56.35 29.41 -27.87
C ILE A 694 57.53 30.34 -27.55
N GLN A 695 57.76 30.65 -26.27
CA GLN A 695 58.90 31.47 -25.83
C GLN A 695 60.25 30.81 -26.15
N GLN A 696 60.36 29.48 -26.02
CA GLN A 696 61.56 28.75 -26.40
C GLN A 696 61.85 28.82 -27.91
N LEU A 697 60.80 28.75 -28.75
CA LEU A 697 60.94 28.90 -30.20
C LEU A 697 61.41 30.31 -30.58
N GLU A 698 60.83 31.35 -29.99
CA GLU A 698 61.26 32.74 -30.19
C GLU A 698 62.71 32.94 -29.75
N SER A 699 63.06 32.46 -28.54
CA SER A 699 64.42 32.51 -28.01
C SER A 699 65.42 31.79 -28.93
N LYS A 700 64.99 30.69 -29.58
CA LYS A 700 65.81 29.96 -30.55
C LYS A 700 66.00 30.75 -31.84
N ILE A 701 64.97 31.42 -32.37
CA ILE A 701 65.09 32.31 -33.53
C ILE A 701 66.08 33.45 -33.22
N LEU A 702 65.94 34.08 -32.05
CA LEU A 702 66.84 35.14 -31.58
C LEU A 702 68.27 34.62 -31.41
N SER A 703 68.46 33.45 -30.80
CA SER A 703 69.78 32.82 -30.65
C SER A 703 70.44 32.55 -32.00
N ILE A 704 69.72 32.00 -32.98
CA ILE A 704 70.24 31.76 -34.33
C ILE A 704 70.69 33.07 -34.97
N MET A 705 69.88 34.13 -34.87
CA MET A 705 70.27 35.43 -35.42
C MET A 705 71.43 36.07 -34.68
N ASN A 706 71.48 35.98 -33.36
CA ASN A 706 72.60 36.51 -32.57
C ASN A 706 73.92 35.81 -32.92
N THR A 707 73.90 34.49 -33.18
CA THR A 707 75.08 33.76 -33.67
C THR A 707 75.46 34.23 -35.07
N LEU A 708 74.50 34.31 -36.01
CA LEU A 708 74.78 34.77 -37.38
C LEU A 708 75.30 36.21 -37.45
N LEU A 709 74.82 37.10 -36.59
CA LEU A 709 75.31 38.46 -36.47
C LEU A 709 76.69 38.49 -35.81
N GLY A 710 76.88 37.73 -34.74
CA GLY A 710 78.15 37.62 -34.02
C GLY A 710 79.28 37.13 -34.93
N ASP A 711 79.05 36.07 -35.71
CA ASP A 711 80.06 35.51 -36.63
C ASP A 711 80.49 36.54 -37.68
N GLN A 712 79.54 37.31 -38.23
CA GLN A 712 79.87 38.35 -39.22
C GLN A 712 80.55 39.58 -38.56
N LEU A 713 80.18 39.94 -37.34
CA LEU A 713 80.75 41.09 -36.62
C LEU A 713 82.11 40.80 -35.98
N ASN A 714 82.42 39.55 -35.65
CA ASN A 714 83.74 39.15 -35.14
C ASN A 714 84.84 39.28 -36.20
N ASP A 715 84.49 39.03 -37.45
CA ASP A 715 85.38 39.17 -38.62
C ASP A 715 85.30 40.55 -39.27
N TRP A 716 84.57 41.49 -38.67
CA TRP A 716 84.40 42.85 -39.20
C TRP A 716 85.57 43.75 -38.79
N ASP A 717 86.01 44.58 -39.73
CA ASP A 717 87.09 45.55 -39.57
C ASP A 717 86.70 46.84 -40.31
N ALA A 718 86.99 47.99 -39.69
CA ALA A 718 86.56 49.31 -40.17
C ALA A 718 87.48 49.82 -41.32
N LYS A 719 87.43 49.12 -42.45
CA LYS A 719 88.23 49.42 -43.66
C LYS A 719 87.34 49.63 -44.88
N PRO A 720 87.75 50.50 -45.83
CA PRO A 720 87.10 50.59 -47.13
C PRO A 720 87.13 49.23 -47.85
N PRO A 721 86.10 48.82 -48.59
CA PRO A 721 84.94 49.59 -49.07
C PRO A 721 83.74 49.62 -48.09
N VAL A 722 83.04 50.75 -48.04
CA VAL A 722 81.72 50.87 -47.38
C VAL A 722 80.61 50.69 -48.42
N PRO A 723 79.59 49.83 -48.17
CA PRO A 723 79.43 48.97 -47.00
C PRO A 723 80.35 47.73 -47.06
N SER A 724 80.94 47.38 -45.92
CA SER A 724 81.76 46.17 -45.79
C SER A 724 81.00 44.90 -46.18
N LYS A 725 81.76 43.87 -46.55
CA LYS A 725 81.21 42.56 -46.92
C LYS A 725 80.39 41.96 -45.78
N GLN A 726 80.85 42.15 -44.54
CA GLN A 726 80.26 41.67 -43.30
C GLN A 726 78.90 42.34 -43.05
N LEU A 727 78.81 43.68 -43.13
CA LEU A 727 77.53 44.38 -42.96
C LEU A 727 76.54 44.14 -44.10
N ARG A 728 77.02 43.94 -45.33
CA ARG A 728 76.18 43.49 -46.44
C ARG A 728 75.59 42.10 -46.18
N ASN A 729 76.38 41.19 -45.60
CA ASN A 729 75.89 39.86 -45.22
C ASN A 729 74.90 39.94 -44.06
N ILE A 730 75.13 40.80 -43.06
CA ILE A 730 74.19 41.08 -41.97
C ILE A 730 72.86 41.58 -42.53
N SER A 731 72.88 42.58 -43.41
CA SER A 731 71.68 43.08 -44.08
C SER A 731 70.95 41.96 -44.83
N LYS A 732 71.68 41.09 -45.56
CA LYS A 732 71.08 39.94 -46.25
C LYS A 732 70.45 38.93 -45.28
N HIS A 733 71.10 38.64 -44.15
CA HIS A 733 70.54 37.74 -43.14
C HIS A 733 69.27 38.31 -42.51
N LEU A 734 69.24 39.62 -42.25
CA LEU A 734 68.06 40.32 -41.73
C LEU A 734 66.90 40.36 -42.73
N THR A 735 67.18 40.58 -44.03
CA THR A 735 66.14 40.52 -45.07
C THR A 735 65.59 39.10 -45.22
N LYS A 736 66.46 38.08 -45.20
CA LYS A 736 66.02 36.67 -45.26
C LYS A 736 65.20 36.25 -44.04
N LEU A 737 65.55 36.73 -42.85
CA LEU A 737 64.74 36.54 -41.66
C LEU A 737 63.36 37.19 -41.82
N HIS A 738 63.33 38.41 -42.39
CA HIS A 738 62.09 39.15 -42.59
C HIS A 738 61.16 38.40 -43.54
N GLU A 739 61.68 37.95 -44.69
CA GLU A 739 60.92 37.14 -45.65
C GLU A 739 60.39 35.83 -45.02
N ALA A 740 61.16 35.23 -44.11
CA ALA A 740 60.78 34.00 -43.43
C ALA A 740 59.71 34.17 -42.35
N VAL A 741 59.69 35.32 -41.67
CA VAL A 741 58.88 35.56 -40.48
C VAL A 741 57.66 36.45 -40.75
N SER A 742 57.79 37.47 -41.60
CA SER A 742 56.71 38.45 -41.91
C SER A 742 55.46 37.81 -42.53
N ASN A 743 55.62 36.73 -43.28
CA ASN A 743 54.52 36.02 -43.93
C ASN A 743 53.72 35.11 -42.97
N VAL A 744 54.21 34.91 -41.74
CA VAL A 744 53.68 33.88 -40.82
C VAL A 744 53.31 34.44 -39.45
N LEU A 745 54.12 35.34 -38.88
CA LEU A 745 53.89 35.92 -37.56
C LEU A 745 53.19 37.29 -37.64
N PRO A 746 52.42 37.70 -36.61
CA PRO A 746 51.83 39.03 -36.51
C PRO A 746 52.89 40.14 -36.45
N GLU A 747 52.55 41.32 -36.98
CA GLU A 747 53.45 42.49 -37.05
C GLU A 747 54.05 42.89 -35.68
N GLU A 748 53.27 42.78 -34.60
CA GLU A 748 53.75 43.06 -33.23
C GLU A 748 54.89 42.13 -32.82
N GLN A 749 54.73 40.82 -33.03
CA GLN A 749 55.73 39.82 -32.69
C GLN A 749 56.97 39.93 -33.58
N VAL A 750 56.81 40.30 -34.86
CA VAL A 750 57.95 40.60 -35.74
C VAL A 750 58.71 41.83 -35.24
N SER A 751 58.00 42.89 -34.85
CA SER A 751 58.60 44.08 -34.23
C SER A 751 59.43 43.71 -33.00
N ASP A 752 58.89 42.91 -32.08
CA ASP A 752 59.58 42.52 -30.85
C ASP A 752 60.87 41.72 -31.12
N ILE A 753 60.80 40.75 -32.06
CA ILE A 753 61.98 39.98 -32.48
C ILE A 753 63.05 40.93 -33.04
N TYR A 754 62.66 41.88 -33.89
CA TYR A 754 63.62 42.82 -34.49
C TYR A 754 64.14 43.86 -33.51
N GLN A 755 63.37 44.26 -32.49
CA GLN A 755 63.86 45.12 -31.41
C GLN A 755 64.99 44.45 -30.63
N GLU A 756 64.82 43.17 -30.28
CA GLU A 756 65.86 42.43 -29.55
C GLU A 756 67.09 42.14 -30.43
N VAL A 757 66.88 41.82 -31.72
CA VAL A 757 67.97 41.70 -32.70
C VAL A 757 68.71 43.02 -32.88
N HIS A 758 68.00 44.15 -32.94
CA HIS A 758 68.59 45.48 -33.05
C HIS A 758 69.41 45.85 -31.81
N LYS A 759 68.87 45.58 -30.62
CA LYS A 759 69.58 45.75 -29.34
C LYS A 759 70.85 44.88 -29.29
N ASN A 760 70.76 43.62 -29.74
CA ASN A 760 71.93 42.74 -29.81
C ASN A 760 73.01 43.30 -30.75
N PHE A 761 72.61 43.74 -31.94
CA PHE A 761 73.50 44.36 -32.90
C PHE A 761 74.22 45.60 -32.32
N LYS A 762 73.49 46.49 -31.64
CA LYS A 762 74.07 47.67 -30.96
C LYS A 762 75.12 47.27 -29.93
N THR A 763 74.81 46.29 -29.08
CA THR A 763 75.75 45.80 -28.06
C THR A 763 77.00 45.17 -28.70
N ARG A 764 76.85 44.38 -29.76
CA ARG A 764 77.98 43.73 -30.44
C ARG A 764 78.87 44.70 -31.20
N ILE A 765 78.29 45.70 -31.87
CA ILE A 765 79.08 46.77 -32.49
C ILE A 765 79.84 47.56 -31.42
N ARG A 766 79.20 47.91 -30.30
CA ARG A 766 79.87 48.58 -29.18
C ARG A 766 81.08 47.77 -28.68
N GLU A 767 80.94 46.47 -28.46
CA GLU A 767 82.03 45.58 -28.07
C GLU A 767 83.20 45.59 -29.08
N GLN A 768 82.90 45.56 -30.38
CA GLN A 768 83.93 45.61 -31.43
C GLN A 768 84.61 46.98 -31.54
N LEU A 769 83.87 48.08 -31.35
CA LEU A 769 84.42 49.44 -31.30
C LEU A 769 85.38 49.60 -30.12
N LEU A 770 85.02 49.06 -28.95
CA LEU A 770 85.89 49.00 -27.77
C LEU A 770 87.15 48.17 -28.05
N LYS A 771 87.00 46.99 -28.67
CA LYS A 771 88.13 46.10 -29.02
C LYS A 771 89.10 46.76 -30.01
N MET A 772 88.59 47.51 -30.98
CA MET A 772 89.39 48.22 -31.98
C MET A 772 89.85 49.62 -31.54
N ASN A 773 89.51 50.06 -30.33
CA ASN A 773 89.83 51.40 -29.79
C ASN A 773 89.37 52.57 -30.67
N ILE A 774 88.27 52.43 -31.41
CA ILE A 774 87.72 53.50 -32.25
C ILE A 774 86.96 54.48 -31.35
N GLN A 775 87.24 55.79 -31.48
CA GLN A 775 86.64 56.85 -30.67
C GLN A 775 85.72 57.74 -31.50
N ASN A 776 84.72 58.36 -30.85
CA ASN A 776 83.88 59.41 -31.43
C ASN A 776 84.66 60.73 -31.52
N ASN A 777 85.65 60.78 -32.42
CA ASN A 777 86.56 61.91 -32.61
C ASN A 777 86.41 62.59 -33.97
N GLY A 778 85.37 62.23 -34.75
CA GLY A 778 85.16 62.76 -36.10
C GLY A 778 86.22 62.35 -37.12
N GLY A 779 87.10 61.38 -36.81
CA GLY A 779 88.15 60.92 -37.71
C GLY A 779 87.65 60.06 -38.89
N PRO A 780 88.53 59.66 -39.82
CA PRO A 780 88.16 58.85 -40.99
C PRO A 780 87.52 57.50 -40.62
N GLN A 781 88.01 56.85 -39.56
CA GLN A 781 87.44 55.60 -39.05
C GLN A 781 86.06 55.80 -38.41
N HIS A 782 85.86 56.91 -37.70
CA HIS A 782 84.54 57.29 -37.20
C HIS A 782 83.55 57.50 -38.35
N GLY A 783 83.92 58.27 -39.38
CA GLY A 783 83.09 58.47 -40.57
C GLY A 783 82.74 57.18 -41.32
N LEU A 784 83.69 56.23 -41.40
CA LEU A 784 83.45 54.90 -41.96
C LEU A 784 82.38 54.13 -41.14
N VAL A 785 82.51 54.08 -39.82
CA VAL A 785 81.53 53.42 -38.94
C VAL A 785 80.16 54.11 -38.99
N THR A 786 80.11 55.44 -39.05
CA THR A 786 78.86 56.19 -39.21
C THR A 786 78.19 55.86 -40.55
N SER A 787 78.94 55.80 -41.65
CA SER A 787 78.38 55.43 -42.96
C SER A 787 77.87 53.98 -43.01
N GLU A 788 78.49 53.09 -42.24
CA GLU A 788 78.11 51.69 -42.11
C GLU A 788 76.86 51.47 -41.23
N THR A 789 76.74 52.21 -40.13
CA THR A 789 75.55 52.21 -39.27
C THR A 789 74.36 52.86 -39.97
N ILE A 790 74.58 53.91 -40.78
CA ILE A 790 73.54 54.49 -41.66
C ILE A 790 73.04 53.44 -42.67
N PHE A 791 73.93 52.68 -43.31
CA PHE A 791 73.53 51.62 -44.23
C PHE A 791 72.65 50.55 -43.53
N TYR A 792 73.04 50.12 -42.34
CA TYR A 792 72.23 49.21 -41.52
C TYR A 792 70.86 49.79 -41.14
N LEU A 793 70.82 51.05 -40.69
CA LEU A 793 69.58 51.75 -40.36
C LEU A 793 68.67 51.91 -41.59
N GLN A 794 69.26 52.13 -42.77
CA GLN A 794 68.52 52.19 -44.03
C GLN A 794 67.90 50.83 -44.36
N THR A 795 68.62 49.72 -44.15
CA THR A 795 68.04 48.38 -44.26
C THR A 795 66.87 48.20 -43.30
N MET A 796 67.00 48.61 -42.04
CA MET A 796 65.90 48.53 -41.08
C MET A 796 64.71 49.42 -41.44
N LYS A 797 64.95 50.63 -41.99
CA LYS A 797 63.92 51.53 -42.56
C LYS A 797 63.17 50.86 -43.70
N MET A 798 63.87 50.17 -44.60
CA MET A 798 63.25 49.47 -45.73
C MET A 798 62.35 48.31 -45.31
N LEU A 799 62.70 47.62 -44.21
CA LEU A 799 61.92 46.47 -43.72
C LEU A 799 60.64 46.91 -42.97
N LYS A 800 60.52 48.18 -42.52
CA LYS A 800 59.35 48.74 -41.81
C LYS A 800 58.91 47.97 -40.54
N VAL A 801 59.85 47.27 -39.89
CA VAL A 801 59.54 46.39 -38.76
C VAL A 801 59.64 47.09 -37.40
N LEU A 802 60.45 48.15 -37.30
CA LEU A 802 60.71 48.85 -36.04
C LEU A 802 59.84 50.12 -35.92
N PRO A 803 59.35 50.46 -34.71
CA PRO A 803 58.75 51.76 -34.45
C PRO A 803 59.71 52.90 -34.80
N GLU A 804 59.19 54.02 -35.34
CA GLU A 804 60.00 55.16 -35.82
C GLU A 804 61.01 55.69 -34.77
N LYS A 805 60.71 55.51 -33.47
CA LYS A 805 61.58 55.87 -32.34
C LYS A 805 62.95 55.16 -32.32
N PHE A 806 63.06 53.96 -32.87
CA PHE A 806 64.33 53.21 -32.92
C PHE A 806 65.12 53.46 -34.21
N VAL A 807 64.56 54.25 -35.12
CA VAL A 807 65.02 54.39 -36.50
C VAL A 807 65.47 55.82 -36.83
N SER A 808 65.26 56.76 -35.89
CA SER A 808 65.83 58.12 -35.95
C SER A 808 67.36 58.09 -35.93
N ASP A 809 68.01 59.04 -36.60
CA ASP A 809 69.47 59.05 -36.77
C ASP A 809 70.25 59.12 -35.42
N ASN A 810 69.60 59.57 -34.33
CA ASN A 810 70.17 59.58 -32.98
C ASN A 810 70.05 58.23 -32.22
N SER A 811 69.37 57.22 -32.78
CA SER A 811 69.10 55.95 -32.08
C SER A 811 70.33 55.03 -31.95
N MET A 812 71.37 55.36 -32.71
CA MET A 812 72.67 54.71 -32.72
C MET A 812 73.71 55.44 -31.87
N ASP A 813 73.39 56.59 -31.27
CA ASP A 813 74.38 57.34 -30.46
C ASP A 813 74.85 56.53 -29.23
N ASP A 814 73.97 55.68 -28.68
CA ASP A 814 74.28 54.76 -27.57
C ASP A 814 75.45 53.80 -27.87
N ILE A 815 75.80 53.55 -29.14
CA ILE A 815 76.91 52.62 -29.48
C ILE A 815 78.28 53.20 -29.11
N TRP A 816 78.36 54.52 -28.89
CA TRP A 816 79.58 55.24 -28.53
C TRP A 816 79.74 55.43 -27.02
N ASP A 817 78.67 55.22 -26.25
CA ASP A 817 78.71 55.20 -24.80
C ASP A 817 79.60 54.03 -24.34
N ARG A 818 80.63 54.36 -23.57
CA ARG A 818 81.65 53.42 -23.08
C ARG A 818 81.26 52.74 -21.78
#